data_AF-A0A2S3UY10-F1
#
_entry.id   AF-A0A2S3UY10-F1
#
_cell.length_a   1.000
_cell.length_b   1.000
_cell.length_c   1.000
_cell.angle_alpha   90.00
_cell.angle_beta   90.00
_cell.angle_gamma   90.00
#
_symmetry.space_group_name_H-M   'P 1'
#
loop_
_entity.id
_entity.type
_entity.pdbx_description
1 polymer ?
#
loop_
_entity_poly.entity_id
_entity_poly.type
_entity_poly.pdbx_seq_one_letter_code
_entity_poly.pdbx_strand_id
1 'polypeptide(L)'
;MELPAKPCWDVVDVSSVIRNEALEDHEGVFLATHTPIAGIAVSGSHAGDINGQDEEAVLAALSVPSREHAFCVVQGEPGSGKSHLIRWLSVNWPEGTDVKLLIQRADGSLEGALRQLRERLPSEFHDLFDKLGRRHRASEQGRANILLSHLATALDPGHFDPPLEDDEWCRANRPGELVGHLNVKREWKGPARILRLMEGGGPGTSDERNSQSASFDLFDIEDLAACCACIRGSGVLPATEKLAHKLMNEARSVAEFRTEGWTAEEIEREHADQLPYSIPLMSALNRRRNDAVQNLLGVSAEGLKTLFRQVREELGKRGARLVLLLEDITSWEGIDDSLIDALVTNAETRGADSARDMCPLISVVGVTPAYYQKLHGNYRGRITHELSLGEASAEGEFQDVVTLRHRESRLSFVARYLTAVRAGTGALGKWRERRREEPTHPPPNRCDHCSVREGCHHTFGKVDGIGLFPFTADALDRFFLALNDRDGGMTWRTPRGMLQAVLTPVLGQAPALIDGKFPTALLESRGLVQDSRNLSPLLERTLEVAFPEDMDERIRMRRVLAYWGNRERADTTELSSGELAFAEVPAGVFSTFCLPWLGGQAAESTDSLPRSPLAYPALAESSSSEVKQPVPSASRPTPAPERRLPPSKRKAPTRSELERLRSQLRNWIDSGHLDTPSEWNKRVHDLVQTIDSRRIELDPYTFRRLLTQEQVKIEGTGPAHRSYFIVPLEKWVQEGLEADIALRLDKDMSIRALEFHRRALAVMMHRLEELASDYADQRLSLWQDGSRWSPVPAFTQVLLARAWLRGAVFADDPLHEQLRAILSDETEAESDPTARSQPWRDYLASTKDWHERLRKGLREMLGTPQGGSQGFGLADVSLAAGAIRRLRTTLRFDSLPDTAVETQVREIDKIRDLIGNVEGGLARIVNIEARQVRDRVEILRVNLRGRSIRAHLARVDGAIEAVSNQLSNADPAKVKGWKEDLHRAEQRLEAAADTRVEDFMLNFSSDSDGMPGGNAAVLGSLARAPARDLEAFRDLSQRGEQVVATLLDHVRDCVRAGASSASLEEIHEVGRAFKAAIGESGTESS
;
A
#
# COMPACT_ATOMS: atom_id res chain seq x y z
N MET A 1 -40.93 -20.64 -26.31
CA MET A 1 -41.48 -19.34 -25.86
C MET A 1 -40.98 -18.28 -26.82
N GLU A 2 -41.83 -17.33 -27.25
CA GLU A 2 -41.39 -16.21 -28.09
C GLU A 2 -40.61 -15.19 -27.24
N LEU A 3 -39.43 -14.78 -27.71
CA LEU A 3 -38.57 -13.80 -27.06
C LEU A 3 -38.76 -12.40 -27.67
N PRO A 4 -38.49 -11.32 -26.93
CA PRO A 4 -38.68 -9.95 -27.42
C PRO A 4 -37.66 -9.61 -28.51
N ALA A 5 -38.08 -9.60 -29.79
CA ALA A 5 -37.22 -9.26 -30.93
C ALA A 5 -37.15 -7.75 -31.25
N LYS A 6 -37.94 -6.91 -30.55
CA LYS A 6 -38.03 -5.46 -30.75
C LYS A 6 -38.11 -4.73 -29.40
N PRO A 7 -37.61 -3.48 -29.31
CA PRO A 7 -37.79 -2.66 -28.11
C PRO A 7 -39.29 -2.45 -27.83
N CYS A 8 -39.68 -2.53 -26.56
CA CYS A 8 -41.05 -2.23 -26.11
C CYS A 8 -41.24 -0.77 -25.69
N TRP A 9 -40.27 0.09 -26.05
CA TRP A 9 -40.23 1.53 -25.74
C TRP A 9 -39.79 2.33 -26.96
N ASP A 10 -39.99 3.65 -26.91
CA ASP A 10 -39.48 4.62 -27.88
C ASP A 10 -38.29 5.41 -27.30
N VAL A 11 -37.28 5.72 -28.11
CA VAL A 11 -36.11 6.52 -27.73
C VAL A 11 -36.53 7.94 -27.32
N VAL A 12 -37.57 8.49 -27.96
CA VAL A 12 -38.09 9.83 -27.61
C VAL A 12 -38.63 9.82 -26.18
N ASP A 13 -39.36 8.77 -25.79
CA ASP A 13 -39.90 8.59 -24.43
C ASP A 13 -38.78 8.39 -23.40
N VAL A 14 -37.68 7.70 -23.74
CA VAL A 14 -36.51 7.56 -22.86
C VAL A 14 -35.95 8.93 -22.48
N SER A 15 -35.74 9.80 -23.48
CA SER A 15 -35.15 11.12 -23.26
C SER A 15 -36.08 12.05 -22.45
N SER A 16 -37.39 11.92 -22.60
CA SER A 16 -38.37 12.78 -21.91
C SER A 16 -38.72 12.28 -20.50
N VAL A 17 -38.65 10.98 -20.24
CA VAL A 17 -38.92 10.38 -18.92
C VAL A 17 -37.69 10.37 -18.01
N ILE A 18 -36.49 10.17 -18.56
CA ILE A 18 -35.26 10.00 -17.76
C ILE A 18 -34.48 11.31 -17.57
N ARG A 19 -34.60 12.31 -18.45
CA ARG A 19 -33.94 13.61 -18.23
C ARG A 19 -34.60 14.37 -17.08
N ASN A 20 -33.80 14.68 -16.04
CA ASN A 20 -34.24 15.40 -14.83
C ASN A 20 -34.92 16.76 -15.10
N GLU A 21 -34.52 17.43 -16.19
CA GLU A 21 -35.02 18.74 -16.62
C GLU A 21 -36.38 18.63 -17.36
N ALA A 22 -36.66 17.50 -18.02
CA ALA A 22 -37.88 17.31 -18.83
C ALA A 22 -39.15 16.98 -18.01
N LEU A 23 -39.02 16.80 -16.69
CA LEU A 23 -40.15 16.51 -15.81
C LEU A 23 -40.96 17.79 -15.47
N GLU A 24 -40.46 18.98 -15.86
CA GLU A 24 -41.00 20.31 -15.50
C GLU A 24 -42.52 20.43 -15.71
N ASP A 25 -43.04 19.90 -16.81
CA ASP A 25 -44.46 19.97 -17.18
C ASP A 25 -45.17 18.59 -17.14
N HIS A 26 -44.56 17.61 -16.50
CA HIS A 26 -45.01 16.22 -16.55
C HIS A 26 -45.19 15.60 -15.16
N GLU A 27 -46.14 16.16 -14.38
CA GLU A 27 -46.53 15.64 -13.05
C GLU A 27 -46.83 14.13 -13.07
N GLY A 28 -47.45 13.64 -14.15
CA GLY A 28 -47.75 12.22 -14.34
C GLY A 28 -46.50 11.35 -14.49
N VAL A 29 -45.44 11.85 -15.11
CA VAL A 29 -44.17 11.12 -15.21
C VAL A 29 -43.50 11.08 -13.84
N PHE A 30 -43.44 12.22 -13.14
CA PHE A 30 -42.88 12.29 -11.79
C PHE A 30 -43.56 11.31 -10.83
N LEU A 31 -44.90 11.26 -10.81
CA LEU A 31 -45.63 10.35 -9.92
C LEU A 31 -45.51 8.87 -10.28
N ALA A 32 -45.29 8.54 -11.57
CA ALA A 32 -45.11 7.17 -12.01
C ALA A 32 -43.72 6.61 -11.66
N THR A 33 -42.71 7.49 -11.59
CA THR A 33 -41.32 7.13 -11.25
C THR A 33 -40.97 7.40 -9.79
N HIS A 34 -41.84 8.10 -9.06
CA HIS A 34 -41.66 8.46 -7.67
C HIS A 34 -41.45 7.22 -6.78
N THR A 35 -40.42 7.31 -5.94
CA THR A 35 -40.16 6.38 -4.84
C THR A 35 -40.40 7.12 -3.53
N PRO A 36 -41.31 6.64 -2.66
CA PRO A 36 -41.61 7.30 -1.40
C PRO A 36 -40.36 7.49 -0.53
N ILE A 37 -40.21 8.67 0.04
CA ILE A 37 -39.17 8.97 1.04
C ILE A 37 -39.73 8.65 2.43
N ALA A 38 -39.01 7.82 3.19
CA ALA A 38 -39.36 7.45 4.56
C ALA A 38 -38.15 7.68 5.49
N GLY A 39 -38.41 7.76 6.79
CA GLY A 39 -37.37 8.01 7.80
C GLY A 39 -36.92 9.47 7.85
N ILE A 40 -37.82 10.40 7.53
CA ILE A 40 -37.56 11.84 7.64
C ILE A 40 -37.45 12.20 9.12
N ALA A 41 -36.28 12.65 9.55
CA ALA A 41 -36.10 13.13 10.92
C ALA A 41 -36.68 14.54 11.04
N VAL A 42 -37.66 14.71 11.93
CA VAL A 42 -38.36 15.98 12.13
C VAL A 42 -37.90 16.63 13.44
N SER A 43 -37.52 17.90 13.36
CA SER A 43 -37.08 18.75 14.47
C SER A 43 -37.58 20.20 14.27
N GLY A 44 -37.18 21.12 15.14
CA GLY A 44 -37.63 22.52 15.12
C GLY A 44 -38.72 22.85 16.14
N SER A 45 -39.14 24.12 16.18
CA SER A 45 -40.04 24.66 17.21
C SER A 45 -41.48 24.11 17.14
N HIS A 46 -41.92 23.68 15.96
CA HIS A 46 -43.25 23.15 15.66
C HIS A 46 -43.19 21.68 15.17
N ALA A 47 -42.12 20.96 15.51
CA ALA A 47 -41.91 19.57 15.09
C ALA A 47 -43.07 18.64 15.45
N GLY A 48 -43.74 18.89 16.57
CA GLY A 48 -44.88 18.09 17.06
C GLY A 48 -46.14 18.16 16.18
N ASP A 49 -46.18 19.05 15.19
CA ASP A 49 -47.30 19.15 14.24
C ASP A 49 -47.24 18.07 13.15
N ILE A 50 -46.08 17.46 12.93
CA ILE A 50 -45.88 16.39 11.93
C ILE A 50 -45.99 15.03 12.65
N ASN A 51 -47.10 14.33 12.42
CA ASN A 51 -47.36 13.00 12.97
C ASN A 51 -46.94 11.90 11.99
N GLY A 52 -45.63 11.68 11.85
CA GLY A 52 -45.07 10.66 10.97
C GLY A 52 -43.61 10.94 10.60
N GLN A 53 -43.01 10.06 9.81
CA GLN A 53 -41.65 10.20 9.27
C GLN A 53 -41.62 10.01 7.74
N ASP A 54 -42.74 10.32 7.08
CA ASP A 54 -42.95 10.19 5.63
C ASP A 54 -43.39 11.52 5.01
N GLU A 55 -43.39 11.57 3.69
CA GLU A 55 -43.72 12.77 2.91
C GLU A 55 -45.19 13.18 3.10
N GLU A 56 -46.11 12.22 3.29
CA GLU A 56 -47.54 12.46 3.52
C GLU A 56 -47.81 13.20 4.83
N ALA A 57 -47.14 12.82 5.92
CA ALA A 57 -47.24 13.53 7.19
C ALA A 57 -46.75 14.98 7.08
N VAL A 58 -45.68 15.23 6.31
CA VAL A 58 -45.15 16.57 6.06
C VAL A 58 -46.16 17.41 5.27
N LEU A 59 -46.72 16.87 4.19
CA LEU A 59 -47.74 17.57 3.39
C LEU A 59 -48.99 17.88 4.21
N ALA A 60 -49.48 16.90 4.97
CA ALA A 60 -50.67 17.06 5.80
C ALA A 60 -50.50 18.18 6.84
N ALA A 61 -49.34 18.24 7.49
CA ALA A 61 -49.04 19.27 8.48
C ALA A 61 -48.83 20.67 7.86
N LEU A 62 -48.19 20.77 6.69
CA LEU A 62 -47.90 22.06 6.07
C LEU A 62 -49.11 22.65 5.33
N SER A 63 -49.97 21.82 4.74
CA SER A 63 -51.09 22.28 3.89
C SER A 63 -52.38 22.65 4.65
N VAL A 64 -52.43 22.46 5.98
CA VAL A 64 -53.61 22.75 6.82
C VAL A 64 -54.17 24.15 6.55
N PRO A 65 -55.48 24.32 6.24
CA PRO A 65 -56.04 25.63 5.89
C PRO A 65 -55.91 26.71 6.98
N SER A 66 -55.89 26.33 8.26
CA SER A 66 -55.73 27.25 9.40
C SER A 66 -54.29 27.71 9.62
N ARG A 67 -53.31 27.16 8.89
CA ARG A 67 -51.89 27.50 9.06
C ARG A 67 -51.56 28.80 8.33
N GLU A 68 -51.29 29.85 9.10
CA GLU A 68 -50.95 31.16 8.55
C GLU A 68 -49.45 31.33 8.25
N HIS A 69 -48.57 30.65 8.98
CA HIS A 69 -47.13 30.69 8.74
C HIS A 69 -46.46 29.34 8.99
N ALA A 70 -45.51 28.98 8.12
CA ALA A 70 -44.53 27.95 8.37
C ALA A 70 -43.24 28.26 7.61
N PHE A 71 -42.11 28.19 8.31
CA PHE A 71 -40.78 28.16 7.71
C PHE A 71 -40.15 26.78 7.94
N CYS A 72 -40.17 25.96 6.89
CA CYS A 72 -39.71 24.58 6.88
C CYS A 72 -38.38 24.47 6.15
N VAL A 73 -37.35 23.95 6.82
CA VAL A 73 -36.02 23.76 6.25
C VAL A 73 -35.77 22.27 6.04
N VAL A 74 -35.43 21.89 4.81
CA VAL A 74 -35.08 20.52 4.41
C VAL A 74 -33.57 20.40 4.28
N GLN A 75 -32.93 19.70 5.21
CA GLN A 75 -31.48 19.45 5.24
C GLN A 75 -31.13 18.12 4.61
N GLY A 76 -29.97 18.06 3.95
CA GLY A 76 -29.40 16.84 3.39
C GLY A 76 -28.29 17.13 2.38
N GLU A 77 -27.41 16.16 2.13
CA GLU A 77 -26.32 16.31 1.16
C GLU A 77 -26.83 16.34 -0.30
N PRO A 78 -26.05 16.80 -1.29
CA PRO A 78 -26.41 16.64 -2.71
C PRO A 78 -26.76 15.18 -3.02
N GLY A 79 -27.92 14.95 -3.65
CA GLY A 79 -28.39 13.59 -3.97
C GLY A 79 -29.22 12.89 -2.88
N SER A 80 -29.34 13.44 -1.67
CA SER A 80 -30.17 12.89 -0.56
C SER A 80 -31.69 12.91 -0.79
N GLY A 81 -32.17 13.53 -1.88
CA GLY A 81 -33.60 13.61 -2.21
C GLY A 81 -34.31 14.90 -1.80
N LYS A 82 -33.61 15.94 -1.31
CA LYS A 82 -34.20 17.25 -0.93
C LYS A 82 -35.12 17.85 -2.01
N SER A 83 -34.59 18.02 -3.21
CA SER A 83 -35.35 18.60 -4.33
C SER A 83 -36.50 17.68 -4.75
N HIS A 84 -36.34 16.36 -4.60
CA HIS A 84 -37.39 15.37 -4.87
C HIS A 84 -38.57 15.51 -3.89
N LEU A 85 -38.29 15.67 -2.58
CA LEU A 85 -39.29 15.92 -1.56
C LEU A 85 -40.05 17.23 -1.83
N ILE A 86 -39.33 18.32 -2.10
CA ILE A 86 -39.92 19.65 -2.34
C ILE A 86 -40.78 19.63 -3.60
N ARG A 87 -40.33 18.93 -4.64
CA ARG A 87 -41.11 18.69 -5.86
C ARG A 87 -42.33 17.83 -5.59
N TRP A 88 -42.22 16.79 -4.78
CA TRP A 88 -43.35 15.96 -4.39
C TRP A 88 -44.42 16.75 -3.61
N LEU A 89 -43.99 17.62 -2.67
CA LEU A 89 -44.87 18.55 -1.97
C LEU A 89 -45.56 19.50 -2.96
N SER A 90 -44.83 19.99 -3.96
CA SER A 90 -45.41 20.83 -5.01
C SER A 90 -46.49 20.09 -5.80
N VAL A 91 -46.21 18.88 -6.26
CA VAL A 91 -47.13 18.09 -7.10
C VAL A 91 -48.37 17.66 -6.32
N ASN A 92 -48.25 17.34 -5.04
CA ASN A 92 -49.38 16.90 -4.21
C ASN A 92 -50.02 18.01 -3.38
N TRP A 93 -49.60 19.27 -3.54
CA TRP A 93 -50.21 20.39 -2.83
C TRP A 93 -51.70 20.50 -3.18
N PRO A 94 -52.62 20.62 -2.18
CA PRO A 94 -54.04 20.73 -2.44
C PRO A 94 -54.39 21.91 -3.35
N GLU A 95 -55.33 21.70 -4.29
CA GLU A 95 -55.89 22.80 -5.09
C GLU A 95 -56.85 23.64 -4.22
N GLY A 96 -56.73 24.97 -4.27
CA GLY A 96 -57.50 25.87 -3.41
C GLY A 96 -57.13 27.34 -3.57
N THR A 97 -57.21 28.11 -2.48
CA THR A 97 -56.86 29.55 -2.43
C THR A 97 -55.35 29.82 -2.32
N ASP A 98 -54.54 28.77 -2.27
CA ASP A 98 -53.08 28.86 -2.15
C ASP A 98 -52.43 29.17 -3.50
N VAL A 99 -51.58 30.20 -3.52
CA VAL A 99 -50.72 30.52 -4.68
C VAL A 99 -49.39 29.80 -4.47
N LYS A 100 -49.21 28.68 -5.17
CA LYS A 100 -48.00 27.85 -5.11
C LYS A 100 -46.93 28.34 -6.08
N LEU A 101 -45.72 28.54 -5.57
CA LEU A 101 -44.56 28.94 -6.34
C LEU A 101 -43.39 27.99 -6.06
N LEU A 102 -43.02 27.19 -7.06
CA LEU A 102 -41.86 26.29 -7.00
C LEU A 102 -40.71 26.95 -7.76
N ILE A 103 -39.60 27.20 -7.06
CA ILE A 103 -38.34 27.67 -7.63
C ILE A 103 -37.37 26.48 -7.68
N GLN A 104 -36.93 26.15 -8.88
CA GLN A 104 -36.12 24.97 -9.15
C GLN A 104 -34.63 25.30 -9.32
N ARG A 105 -33.79 24.27 -9.26
CA ARG A 105 -32.33 24.38 -9.48
C ARG A 105 -31.92 24.75 -10.92
N ALA A 106 -32.69 24.37 -11.93
CA ALA A 106 -32.30 24.47 -13.36
C ALA A 106 -32.10 25.91 -13.89
N ASP A 107 -32.75 26.89 -13.24
CA ASP A 107 -32.74 28.30 -13.59
C ASP A 107 -31.91 29.15 -12.60
N GLY A 108 -31.00 28.50 -11.87
CA GLY A 108 -30.30 28.89 -10.63
C GLY A 108 -29.54 30.22 -10.54
N SER A 109 -29.87 31.19 -11.38
CA SER A 109 -29.59 32.60 -11.17
C SER A 109 -30.76 33.28 -10.44
N LEU A 110 -30.44 34.26 -9.60
CA LEU A 110 -31.40 35.24 -9.08
C LEU A 110 -32.34 35.77 -10.17
N GLU A 111 -31.80 36.02 -11.37
CA GLU A 111 -32.53 36.55 -12.52
C GLU A 111 -33.57 35.55 -13.07
N GLY A 112 -33.19 34.28 -13.20
CA GLY A 112 -34.09 33.20 -13.62
C GLY A 112 -35.23 32.99 -12.63
N ALA A 113 -34.92 33.02 -11.34
CA ALA A 113 -35.96 32.88 -10.32
C ALA A 113 -36.90 34.09 -10.22
N LEU A 114 -36.39 35.32 -10.39
CA LEU A 114 -37.23 36.52 -10.49
C LEU A 114 -38.10 36.50 -11.76
N ARG A 115 -37.60 35.94 -12.87
CA ARG A 115 -38.38 35.72 -14.10
C ARG A 115 -39.52 34.71 -13.88
N GLN A 116 -39.23 33.56 -13.27
CA GLN A 116 -40.28 32.57 -12.93
C GLN A 116 -41.32 33.16 -11.99
N LEU A 117 -40.88 33.98 -11.04
CA LEU A 117 -41.77 34.64 -10.10
C LEU A 117 -42.64 35.70 -10.79
N ARG A 118 -42.11 36.40 -11.78
CA ARG A 118 -42.89 37.30 -12.67
C ARG A 118 -43.91 36.51 -13.49
N GLU A 119 -43.52 35.41 -14.14
CA GLU A 119 -44.38 34.64 -15.06
C GLU A 119 -45.54 33.92 -14.35
N ARG A 120 -45.34 33.46 -13.11
CA ARG A 120 -46.37 32.76 -12.32
C ARG A 120 -47.28 33.68 -11.53
N LEU A 121 -46.90 34.94 -11.35
CA LEU A 121 -47.77 35.94 -10.76
C LEU A 121 -48.65 36.58 -11.85
N PRO A 122 -49.89 37.00 -11.52
CA PRO A 122 -50.74 37.76 -12.44
C PRO A 122 -50.03 38.98 -13.07
N SER A 123 -50.40 39.32 -14.31
CA SER A 123 -49.69 40.33 -15.12
C SER A 123 -49.62 41.74 -14.52
N GLU A 124 -50.54 42.07 -13.60
CA GLU A 124 -50.55 43.30 -12.79
C GLU A 124 -49.34 43.45 -11.85
N PHE A 125 -48.64 42.36 -11.53
CA PHE A 125 -47.45 42.38 -10.68
C PHE A 125 -46.16 42.65 -11.46
N HIS A 126 -46.21 42.61 -12.80
CA HIS A 126 -45.03 42.75 -13.66
C HIS A 126 -44.30 44.09 -13.47
N ASP A 127 -45.03 45.19 -13.24
CA ASP A 127 -44.47 46.54 -13.05
C ASP A 127 -43.60 46.67 -11.79
N LEU A 128 -43.80 45.79 -10.80
CA LEU A 128 -42.97 45.73 -9.59
C LEU A 128 -41.57 45.18 -9.90
N PHE A 129 -41.48 44.25 -10.85
CA PHE A 129 -40.21 43.65 -11.29
C PHE A 129 -39.42 44.59 -12.21
N ASP A 130 -40.11 45.41 -13.02
CA ASP A 130 -39.45 46.34 -13.95
C ASP A 130 -38.71 47.50 -13.23
N LYS A 131 -38.95 47.69 -11.92
CA LYS A 131 -38.23 48.65 -11.05
C LYS A 131 -36.94 48.09 -10.42
N LEU A 132 -36.73 46.77 -10.48
CA LEU A 132 -35.52 46.10 -9.99
C LEU A 132 -34.48 46.00 -11.11
N GLY A 133 -33.37 46.74 -10.97
CA GLY A 133 -32.20 46.63 -11.83
C GLY A 133 -32.28 47.44 -13.13
N ARG A 134 -31.46 48.49 -13.25
CA ARG A 134 -31.20 49.13 -14.54
C ARG A 134 -30.37 48.16 -15.39
N ARG A 135 -30.95 47.65 -16.49
CA ARG A 135 -30.28 46.76 -17.47
C ARG A 135 -28.95 47.34 -17.93
N HIS A 136 -27.82 46.75 -17.53
CA HIS A 136 -26.56 46.96 -18.24
C HIS A 136 -26.57 46.05 -19.48
N ARG A 137 -26.84 46.61 -20.66
CA ARG A 137 -26.68 45.90 -21.95
C ARG A 137 -25.19 45.75 -22.26
N ALA A 138 -24.48 44.91 -21.51
CA ALA A 138 -23.09 44.55 -21.75
C ALA A 138 -23.01 43.12 -22.31
N SER A 139 -22.04 42.86 -23.19
CA SER A 139 -21.69 41.48 -23.59
C SER A 139 -21.18 40.67 -22.40
N GLU A 140 -21.13 39.34 -22.50
CA GLU A 140 -20.58 38.44 -21.46
C GLU A 140 -19.19 38.92 -20.97
N GLN A 141 -18.29 39.23 -21.90
CA GLN A 141 -16.98 39.80 -21.58
C GLN A 141 -17.08 41.17 -20.89
N GLY A 142 -18.08 41.98 -21.27
CA GLY A 142 -18.35 43.26 -20.62
C GLY A 142 -18.80 43.09 -19.17
N ARG A 143 -19.67 42.12 -18.87
CA ARG A 143 -20.10 41.79 -17.50
C ARG A 143 -18.93 41.24 -16.67
N ALA A 144 -18.10 40.38 -17.25
CA ALA A 144 -16.89 39.87 -16.61
C ALA A 144 -15.92 41.00 -16.23
N ASN A 145 -15.73 41.98 -17.12
CA ASN A 145 -14.89 43.15 -16.85
C ASN A 145 -15.45 44.07 -15.76
N ILE A 146 -16.77 44.20 -15.67
CA ILE A 146 -17.44 44.96 -14.60
C ILE A 146 -17.25 44.23 -13.27
N LEU A 147 -17.49 42.90 -13.22
CA LEU A 147 -17.23 42.07 -12.04
C LEU A 147 -15.79 42.20 -11.54
N LEU A 148 -14.82 42.09 -12.45
CA LEU A 148 -13.40 42.27 -12.16
C LEU A 148 -13.08 43.67 -11.62
N SER A 149 -13.75 44.70 -12.13
CA SER A 149 -13.52 46.08 -11.66
C SER A 149 -14.04 46.26 -10.24
N HIS A 150 -15.20 45.69 -9.92
CA HIS A 150 -15.72 45.70 -8.54
C HIS A 150 -14.86 44.86 -7.59
N LEU A 151 -14.40 43.67 -8.01
CA LEU A 151 -13.48 42.85 -7.23
C LEU A 151 -12.16 43.58 -6.95
N ALA A 152 -11.59 44.25 -7.96
CA ALA A 152 -10.37 45.03 -7.79
C ALA A 152 -10.53 46.13 -6.74
N THR A 153 -11.65 46.86 -6.77
CA THR A 153 -11.96 47.91 -5.78
C THR A 153 -12.25 47.34 -4.39
N ALA A 154 -12.93 46.20 -4.30
CA ALA A 154 -13.20 45.54 -3.01
C ALA A 154 -11.93 44.97 -2.35
N LEU A 155 -10.93 44.61 -3.17
CA LEU A 155 -9.61 44.13 -2.72
C LEU A 155 -8.67 45.26 -2.28
N ASP A 156 -9.06 46.53 -2.44
CA ASP A 156 -8.26 47.64 -1.93
C ASP A 156 -8.29 47.67 -0.39
N PRO A 157 -7.14 47.87 0.27
CA PRO A 157 -7.07 47.88 1.73
C PRO A 157 -7.96 48.97 2.34
N GLY A 158 -8.76 48.61 3.34
CA GLY A 158 -9.68 49.54 4.01
C GLY A 158 -11.01 49.79 3.28
N HIS A 159 -11.37 48.97 2.28
CA HIS A 159 -12.67 49.04 1.62
C HIS A 159 -13.86 48.72 2.54
N PHE A 160 -13.68 47.77 3.46
CA PHE A 160 -14.73 47.32 4.39
C PHE A 160 -14.52 47.90 5.80
N ASP A 161 -15.60 48.29 6.47
CA ASP A 161 -15.63 48.70 7.88
C ASP A 161 -16.72 47.91 8.63
N PRO A 162 -16.37 47.02 9.59
CA PRO A 162 -15.02 46.69 10.03
C PRO A 162 -14.19 45.92 8.98
N PRO A 163 -12.85 45.96 9.06
CA PRO A 163 -11.97 45.29 8.09
C PRO A 163 -12.11 43.75 8.17
N LEU A 164 -12.01 43.10 7.01
CA LEU A 164 -12.03 41.64 6.88
C LEU A 164 -10.70 41.01 7.37
N GLU A 165 -10.73 39.73 7.75
CA GLU A 165 -9.56 39.03 8.34
C GLU A 165 -8.31 39.02 7.43
N ASP A 166 -8.51 39.15 6.11
CA ASP A 166 -7.45 39.12 5.09
C ASP A 166 -6.99 40.52 4.65
N ASP A 167 -7.49 41.61 5.27
CA ASP A 167 -7.12 42.99 4.95
C ASP A 167 -5.62 43.25 5.11
N GLU A 168 -4.97 42.65 6.12
CA GLU A 168 -3.50 42.75 6.29
C GLU A 168 -2.74 42.10 5.12
N TRP A 169 -3.22 40.95 4.64
CA TRP A 169 -2.62 40.27 3.49
C TRP A 169 -2.83 41.05 2.19
N CYS A 170 -4.04 41.61 1.98
CA CYS A 170 -4.33 42.50 0.86
C CYS A 170 -3.48 43.77 0.90
N ARG A 171 -3.22 44.32 2.09
CA ARG A 171 -2.34 45.49 2.29
C ARG A 171 -0.88 45.19 1.95
N ALA A 172 -0.39 44.00 2.30
CA ALA A 172 0.97 43.59 2.02
C ALA A 172 1.22 43.23 0.54
N ASN A 173 0.25 42.59 -0.12
CA ASN A 173 0.44 41.99 -1.45
C ASN A 173 -0.30 42.72 -2.59
N ARG A 174 -1.21 43.65 -2.28
CA ARG A 174 -1.98 44.49 -3.22
C ARG A 174 -2.61 43.74 -4.40
N PRO A 175 -3.42 42.70 -4.15
CA PRO A 175 -4.07 41.91 -5.19
C PRO A 175 -5.07 42.72 -6.05
N GLY A 176 -5.64 43.81 -5.54
CA GLY A 176 -6.57 44.66 -6.29
C GLY A 176 -5.95 45.28 -7.55
N GLU A 177 -4.68 45.71 -7.46
CA GLU A 177 -3.94 46.28 -8.60
C GLU A 177 -3.61 45.21 -9.67
N LEU A 178 -3.36 43.98 -9.22
CA LEU A 178 -3.13 42.81 -10.08
C LEU A 178 -4.40 42.45 -10.88
N VAL A 179 -5.52 42.25 -10.18
CA VAL A 179 -6.82 41.89 -10.77
C VAL A 179 -7.38 43.04 -11.64
N GLY A 180 -7.08 44.28 -11.27
CA GLY A 180 -7.46 45.49 -11.99
C GLY A 180 -6.70 45.72 -13.30
N HIS A 181 -5.58 45.03 -13.53
CA HIS A 181 -4.68 45.28 -14.67
C HIS A 181 -5.34 44.96 -16.02
N LEU A 182 -5.08 45.79 -17.04
CA LEU A 182 -5.72 45.68 -18.36
C LEU A 182 -5.49 44.32 -19.04
N ASN A 183 -4.32 43.72 -18.87
CA ASN A 183 -4.01 42.39 -19.43
C ASN A 183 -4.83 41.28 -18.76
N VAL A 184 -4.95 41.33 -17.43
CA VAL A 184 -5.72 40.35 -16.66
C VAL A 184 -7.20 40.44 -17.01
N LYS A 185 -7.75 41.66 -17.13
CA LYS A 185 -9.15 41.87 -17.56
C LYS A 185 -9.44 41.32 -18.96
N ARG A 186 -8.45 41.29 -19.87
CA ARG A 186 -8.65 40.80 -21.23
C ARG A 186 -8.53 39.28 -21.35
N GLU A 187 -7.57 38.68 -20.65
CA GLU A 187 -7.16 37.29 -20.89
C GLU A 187 -7.65 36.30 -19.82
N TRP A 188 -7.95 36.75 -18.59
CA TRP A 188 -8.33 35.86 -17.51
C TRP A 188 -9.79 35.38 -17.65
N LYS A 189 -9.96 34.06 -17.78
CA LYS A 189 -11.25 33.41 -18.06
C LYS A 189 -12.07 33.08 -16.80
N GLY A 190 -11.45 33.08 -15.63
CA GLY A 190 -12.10 32.75 -14.35
C GLY A 190 -13.41 33.52 -14.12
N PRO A 191 -13.44 34.85 -14.20
CA PRO A 191 -14.66 35.65 -13.97
C PRO A 191 -15.79 35.34 -14.94
N ALA A 192 -15.49 35.05 -16.21
CA ALA A 192 -16.49 34.65 -17.19
C ALA A 192 -17.02 33.23 -16.92
N ARG A 193 -16.18 32.31 -16.40
CA ARG A 193 -16.62 31.00 -15.90
C ARG A 193 -17.56 31.17 -14.71
N ILE A 194 -17.21 32.01 -13.74
CA ILE A 194 -18.09 32.31 -12.59
C ILE A 194 -19.45 32.83 -13.05
N LEU A 195 -19.48 33.82 -13.95
CA LEU A 195 -20.75 34.34 -14.47
C LEU A 195 -21.54 33.29 -15.24
N ARG A 196 -20.89 32.45 -16.05
CA ARG A 196 -21.54 31.34 -16.77
C ARG A 196 -22.12 30.29 -15.82
N LEU A 197 -21.40 29.94 -14.76
CA LEU A 197 -21.87 29.04 -13.72
C LEU A 197 -23.07 29.64 -12.96
N MET A 198 -23.04 30.94 -12.69
CA MET A 198 -24.16 31.67 -12.07
C MET A 198 -25.37 31.80 -12.99
N GLU A 199 -25.17 31.97 -14.30
CA GLU A 199 -26.23 32.13 -15.31
C GLU A 199 -26.74 30.77 -15.85
N GLY A 200 -26.20 29.64 -15.40
CA GLY A 200 -26.60 28.30 -15.83
C GLY A 200 -26.06 27.87 -17.21
N GLY A 201 -25.14 28.64 -17.79
CA GLY A 201 -24.56 28.45 -19.11
C GLY A 201 -23.20 27.75 -19.10
N GLY A 202 -23.14 26.48 -18.69
CA GLY A 202 -21.95 25.64 -18.93
C GLY A 202 -21.80 25.26 -20.42
N PRO A 203 -20.59 24.99 -20.91
CA PRO A 203 -20.38 24.51 -22.29
C PRO A 203 -21.15 23.19 -22.48
N GLY A 204 -21.88 23.09 -23.60
CA GLY A 204 -22.95 22.11 -23.78
C GLY A 204 -22.59 20.65 -23.55
N THR A 205 -22.81 20.16 -22.33
CA THR A 205 -23.35 18.83 -21.96
C THR A 205 -23.97 18.99 -20.57
N SER A 206 -25.12 18.38 -20.32
CA SER A 206 -25.88 18.50 -19.07
C SER A 206 -25.18 17.97 -17.81
N ASP A 207 -24.01 17.35 -17.94
CA ASP A 207 -23.27 16.70 -16.84
C ASP A 207 -22.41 17.67 -16.02
N GLU A 208 -21.89 18.76 -16.61
CA GLU A 208 -21.04 19.73 -15.88
C GLU A 208 -21.84 20.66 -14.94
N ARG A 209 -23.17 20.61 -14.97
CA ARG A 209 -24.07 21.50 -14.20
C ARG A 209 -24.05 21.27 -12.68
N ASN A 210 -23.53 20.14 -12.16
CA ASN A 210 -23.84 19.70 -10.79
C ASN A 210 -22.68 19.70 -9.78
N SER A 211 -21.47 20.09 -10.19
CA SER A 211 -20.28 19.90 -9.34
C SER A 211 -19.37 21.12 -9.23
N GLN A 212 -19.62 22.20 -9.98
CA GLN A 212 -18.82 23.42 -9.85
C GLN A 212 -19.59 24.44 -9.00
N SER A 213 -19.08 24.72 -7.80
CA SER A 213 -19.50 25.91 -7.06
C SER A 213 -19.15 27.14 -7.91
N ALA A 214 -20.01 28.16 -7.88
CA ALA A 214 -19.74 29.43 -8.56
C ALA A 214 -18.67 30.26 -7.81
N SER A 215 -17.62 29.63 -7.30
CA SER A 215 -16.50 30.22 -6.56
C SER A 215 -15.21 30.11 -7.37
N PHE A 216 -14.27 31.01 -7.12
CA PHE A 216 -12.91 30.88 -7.66
C PHE A 216 -12.23 29.66 -7.05
N ASP A 217 -11.59 28.84 -7.88
CA ASP A 217 -10.82 27.65 -7.48
C ASP A 217 -9.32 27.81 -7.78
N LEU A 218 -8.49 26.84 -7.36
CA LEU A 218 -7.04 26.89 -7.60
C LEU A 218 -6.66 26.86 -9.09
N PHE A 219 -7.49 26.28 -9.95
CA PHE A 219 -7.27 26.27 -11.40
C PHE A 219 -7.57 27.64 -12.04
N ASP A 220 -8.46 28.44 -11.45
CA ASP A 220 -8.62 29.84 -11.83
C ASP A 220 -7.42 30.70 -11.49
N ILE A 221 -6.78 30.42 -10.35
CA ILE A 221 -5.56 31.11 -9.95
C ILE A 221 -4.39 30.67 -10.84
N GLU A 222 -4.34 29.40 -11.26
CA GLU A 222 -3.42 28.91 -12.28
C GLU A 222 -3.60 29.69 -13.61
N ASP A 223 -4.85 29.81 -14.08
CA ASP A 223 -5.20 30.58 -15.28
C ASP A 223 -4.82 32.07 -15.12
N LEU A 224 -5.07 32.66 -13.94
CA LEU A 224 -4.67 34.03 -13.62
C LEU A 224 -3.14 34.20 -13.68
N ALA A 225 -2.40 33.22 -13.14
CA ALA A 225 -0.94 33.23 -13.12
C ALA A 225 -0.36 33.17 -14.54
N ALA A 226 -1.01 32.45 -15.47
CA ALA A 226 -0.62 32.46 -16.88
C ALA A 226 -0.74 33.86 -17.51
N CYS A 227 -1.73 34.68 -17.09
CA CYS A 227 -1.90 36.06 -17.54
C CYS A 227 -0.91 37.05 -16.91
N CYS A 228 -0.15 36.65 -15.89
CA CYS A 228 0.76 37.51 -15.12
C CYS A 228 2.12 37.77 -15.79
N ALA A 229 2.46 37.07 -16.87
CA ALA A 229 3.77 37.18 -17.53
C ALA A 229 4.12 38.61 -18.00
N CYS A 230 3.11 39.43 -18.35
CA CYS A 230 3.27 40.80 -18.85
C CYS A 230 3.20 41.89 -17.76
N ILE A 231 3.17 41.52 -16.48
CA ILE A 231 3.03 42.48 -15.36
C ILE A 231 4.37 43.09 -14.95
N ARG A 232 5.46 42.36 -15.17
CA ARG A 232 6.81 42.85 -14.85
C ARG A 232 7.15 44.08 -15.69
N GLY A 233 7.39 45.21 -15.03
CA GLY A 233 7.71 46.48 -15.70
C GLY A 233 6.52 47.19 -16.33
N SER A 234 5.28 46.81 -15.99
CA SER A 234 4.05 47.48 -16.48
C SER A 234 3.69 48.75 -15.69
N GLY A 235 4.46 49.10 -14.66
CA GLY A 235 4.25 50.29 -13.83
C GLY A 235 3.39 50.06 -12.58
N VAL A 236 3.04 48.81 -12.27
CA VAL A 236 2.37 48.45 -11.01
C VAL A 236 3.33 48.52 -9.82
N LEU A 237 2.79 48.54 -8.60
CA LEU A 237 3.62 48.62 -7.40
C LEU A 237 4.51 47.37 -7.21
N PRO A 238 5.68 47.51 -6.56
CA PRO A 238 6.61 46.39 -6.35
C PRO A 238 6.03 45.22 -5.55
N ALA A 239 5.03 45.46 -4.70
CA ALA A 239 4.33 44.40 -3.98
C ALA A 239 3.51 43.51 -4.93
N THR A 240 2.80 44.15 -5.86
CA THR A 240 1.98 43.54 -6.90
C THR A 240 2.85 42.73 -7.89
N GLU A 241 4.01 43.26 -8.29
CA GLU A 241 4.97 42.52 -9.13
C GLU A 241 5.51 41.25 -8.44
N LYS A 242 5.79 41.33 -7.13
CA LYS A 242 6.23 40.18 -6.33
C LYS A 242 5.14 39.13 -6.24
N LEU A 243 3.91 39.53 -5.98
CA LEU A 243 2.75 38.62 -5.93
C LEU A 243 2.59 37.90 -7.27
N ALA A 244 2.56 38.63 -8.39
CA ALA A 244 2.47 38.05 -9.73
C ALA A 244 3.56 37.00 -10.00
N HIS A 245 4.81 37.29 -9.61
CA HIS A 245 5.90 36.33 -9.77
C HIS A 245 5.78 35.10 -8.87
N LYS A 246 5.24 35.25 -7.65
CA LYS A 246 5.02 34.13 -6.73
C LYS A 246 3.90 33.20 -7.23
N LEU A 247 2.79 33.76 -7.71
CA LEU A 247 1.70 33.00 -8.32
C LEU A 247 2.17 32.19 -9.55
N MET A 248 3.01 32.78 -10.42
CA MET A 248 3.57 32.06 -11.57
C MET A 248 4.43 30.85 -11.17
N ASN A 249 5.12 30.91 -10.03
CA ASN A 249 5.93 29.80 -9.56
C ASN A 249 5.05 28.69 -8.94
N GLU A 250 4.05 29.07 -8.14
CA GLU A 250 3.09 28.12 -7.55
C GLU A 250 2.21 27.45 -8.61
N ALA A 251 1.86 28.16 -9.69
CA ALA A 251 1.05 27.62 -10.78
C ALA A 251 1.68 26.40 -11.46
N ARG A 252 3.02 26.25 -11.45
CA ARG A 252 3.68 25.04 -11.97
C ARG A 252 3.33 23.81 -11.13
N SER A 253 3.34 23.94 -9.81
CA SER A 253 2.98 22.85 -8.90
C SER A 253 1.49 22.52 -9.00
N VAL A 254 0.62 23.53 -9.13
CA VAL A 254 -0.83 23.31 -9.37
C VAL A 254 -1.07 22.57 -10.69
N ALA A 255 -0.32 22.90 -11.77
CA ALA A 255 -0.40 22.21 -13.06
C ALA A 255 0.08 20.75 -13.00
N GLU A 256 1.13 20.46 -12.21
CA GLU A 256 1.61 19.10 -11.95
C GLU A 256 0.54 18.27 -11.25
N PHE A 257 -0.04 18.78 -10.15
CA PHE A 257 -1.15 18.11 -9.45
C PHE A 257 -2.37 17.88 -10.34
N ARG A 258 -2.72 18.84 -11.21
CA ARG A 258 -3.80 18.69 -12.19
C ARG A 258 -3.55 17.55 -13.18
N THR A 259 -2.30 17.34 -13.58
CA THR A 259 -1.91 16.27 -14.52
C THR A 259 -1.92 14.90 -13.84
N GLU A 260 -1.63 14.86 -12.55
CA GLU A 260 -1.73 13.67 -11.69
C GLU A 260 -3.18 13.31 -11.29
N GLY A 261 -4.16 14.13 -11.67
CA GLY A 261 -5.58 13.87 -11.46
C GLY A 261 -6.15 14.37 -10.13
N TRP A 262 -5.40 15.19 -9.39
CA TRP A 262 -5.88 15.80 -8.14
C TRP A 262 -6.95 16.86 -8.40
N THR A 263 -7.95 16.92 -7.54
CA THR A 263 -8.96 17.99 -7.56
C THR A 263 -8.47 19.25 -6.83
N ALA A 264 -9.03 20.42 -7.17
CA ALA A 264 -8.67 21.68 -6.52
C ALA A 264 -8.90 21.66 -4.99
N GLU A 265 -9.96 20.99 -4.53
CA GLU A 265 -10.29 20.86 -3.10
C GLU A 265 -9.31 19.94 -2.36
N GLU A 266 -8.85 18.85 -2.99
CA GLU A 266 -7.83 17.97 -2.42
C GLU A 266 -6.49 18.69 -2.28
N ILE A 267 -6.10 19.49 -3.28
CA ILE A 267 -4.89 20.31 -3.23
C ILE A 267 -5.00 21.33 -2.10
N GLU A 268 -6.15 21.98 -1.92
CA GLU A 268 -6.39 22.91 -0.82
C GLU A 268 -6.28 22.22 0.55
N ARG A 269 -6.78 20.99 0.70
CA ARG A 269 -6.78 20.27 1.99
C ARG A 269 -5.42 19.69 2.35
N GLU A 270 -4.72 19.10 1.38
CA GLU A 270 -3.53 18.28 1.63
C GLU A 270 -2.21 18.98 1.29
N HIS A 271 -2.26 20.02 0.44
CA HIS A 271 -1.08 20.71 -0.07
C HIS A 271 -1.12 22.22 0.21
N ALA A 272 -1.92 22.68 1.18
CA ALA A 272 -2.05 24.09 1.55
C ALA A 272 -0.70 24.77 1.82
N ASP A 273 0.19 24.07 2.52
CA ASP A 273 1.51 24.57 2.93
C ASP A 273 2.42 24.87 1.74
N GLN A 274 2.15 24.28 0.56
CA GLN A 274 2.93 24.47 -0.66
C GLN A 274 2.45 25.66 -1.50
N LEU A 275 1.29 26.24 -1.18
CA LEU A 275 0.62 27.30 -1.94
C LEU A 275 0.31 28.56 -1.09
N PRO A 276 1.33 29.18 -0.44
CA PRO A 276 1.14 30.29 0.49
C PRO A 276 0.63 31.60 -0.14
N TYR A 277 0.62 31.75 -1.47
CA TYR A 277 0.09 32.95 -2.13
C TYR A 277 -1.21 32.69 -2.91
N SER A 278 -1.33 31.51 -3.52
CA SER A 278 -2.51 31.12 -4.32
C SER A 278 -3.76 30.91 -3.47
N ILE A 279 -3.63 30.24 -2.32
CA ILE A 279 -4.77 29.99 -1.41
C ILE A 279 -5.30 31.28 -0.76
N PRO A 280 -4.46 32.16 -0.19
CA PRO A 280 -4.94 33.42 0.35
C PRO A 280 -5.59 34.33 -0.71
N LEU A 281 -5.07 34.35 -1.95
CA LEU A 281 -5.70 35.11 -3.03
C LEU A 281 -7.07 34.56 -3.40
N MET A 282 -7.19 33.24 -3.54
CA MET A 282 -8.46 32.56 -3.82
C MET A 282 -9.49 32.85 -2.72
N SER A 283 -9.10 32.72 -1.45
CA SER A 283 -9.98 33.02 -0.32
C SER A 283 -10.40 34.50 -0.31
N ALA A 284 -9.46 35.43 -0.57
CA ALA A 284 -9.75 36.86 -0.61
C ALA A 284 -10.72 37.26 -1.73
N LEU A 285 -10.60 36.63 -2.90
CA LEU A 285 -11.53 36.79 -4.03
C LEU A 285 -12.91 36.25 -3.68
N ASN A 286 -12.98 35.03 -3.12
CA ASN A 286 -14.24 34.40 -2.75
C ASN A 286 -14.99 35.14 -1.64
N ARG A 287 -14.28 35.68 -0.64
CA ARG A 287 -14.87 36.49 0.45
C ARG A 287 -15.53 37.76 -0.08
N ARG A 288 -15.00 38.36 -1.17
CA ARG A 288 -15.48 39.61 -1.77
C ARG A 288 -16.37 39.43 -3.00
N ARG A 289 -16.49 38.18 -3.48
CA ARG A 289 -17.30 37.81 -4.66
C ARG A 289 -18.74 38.29 -4.54
N ASN A 290 -19.37 38.07 -3.38
CA ASN A 290 -20.79 38.39 -3.19
C ASN A 290 -21.06 39.89 -3.32
N ASP A 291 -20.21 40.74 -2.73
CA ASP A 291 -20.32 42.21 -2.88
C ASP A 291 -20.16 42.65 -4.34
N ALA A 292 -19.16 42.10 -5.03
CA ALA A 292 -18.92 42.43 -6.43
C ALA A 292 -20.06 41.97 -7.37
N VAL A 293 -20.70 40.84 -7.07
CA VAL A 293 -21.86 40.31 -7.80
C VAL A 293 -23.12 41.14 -7.55
N GLN A 294 -23.39 41.55 -6.30
CA GLN A 294 -24.53 42.41 -5.98
C GLN A 294 -24.46 43.74 -6.75
N ASN A 295 -23.26 44.33 -6.79
CA ASN A 295 -22.99 45.58 -7.52
C ASN A 295 -23.15 45.41 -9.04
N LEU A 296 -22.86 44.23 -9.59
CA LEU A 296 -23.08 43.90 -11.00
C LEU A 296 -24.58 43.75 -11.35
N LEU A 297 -25.38 43.12 -10.50
CA LEU A 297 -26.81 42.84 -10.74
C LEU A 297 -27.70 44.07 -10.51
N GLY A 298 -27.23 45.06 -9.75
CA GLY A 298 -27.98 46.30 -9.48
C GLY A 298 -29.27 46.08 -8.66
N VAL A 299 -29.40 44.91 -8.01
CA VAL A 299 -30.48 44.56 -7.09
C VAL A 299 -29.92 44.66 -5.68
N SER A 300 -30.36 45.66 -4.91
CA SER A 300 -30.00 45.75 -3.49
C SER A 300 -30.84 44.79 -2.66
N ALA A 301 -30.24 44.26 -1.58
CA ALA A 301 -30.91 43.53 -0.51
C ALA A 301 -32.25 44.17 -0.09
N GLU A 302 -32.27 45.50 0.04
CA GLU A 302 -33.44 46.28 0.42
C GLU A 302 -34.54 46.31 -0.66
N GLY A 303 -34.14 46.30 -1.94
CA GLY A 303 -35.06 46.24 -3.07
C GLY A 303 -35.81 44.92 -3.13
N LEU A 304 -35.13 43.80 -2.86
CA LEU A 304 -35.75 42.47 -2.84
C LEU A 304 -36.74 42.33 -1.67
N LYS A 305 -36.37 42.81 -0.47
CA LYS A 305 -37.28 42.85 0.70
C LYS A 305 -38.55 43.65 0.40
N THR A 306 -38.39 44.80 -0.24
CA THR A 306 -39.51 45.66 -0.64
C THR A 306 -40.43 44.99 -1.65
N LEU A 307 -39.86 44.26 -2.62
CA LEU A 307 -40.61 43.51 -3.61
C LEU A 307 -41.46 42.39 -2.99
N PHE A 308 -40.83 41.52 -2.19
CA PHE A 308 -41.56 40.42 -1.53
C PHE A 308 -42.66 40.94 -0.61
N ARG A 309 -42.39 42.05 0.08
CA ARG A 309 -43.41 42.73 0.90
C ARG A 309 -44.58 43.21 0.04
N GLN A 310 -44.34 43.93 -1.05
CA GLN A 310 -45.40 44.41 -1.95
C GLN A 310 -46.21 43.27 -2.58
N VAL A 311 -45.55 42.18 -3.00
CA VAL A 311 -46.23 40.99 -3.51
C VAL A 311 -47.14 40.37 -2.44
N ARG A 312 -46.67 40.27 -1.20
CA ARG A 312 -47.46 39.74 -0.08
C ARG A 312 -48.60 40.68 0.33
N GLU A 313 -48.40 42.00 0.25
CA GLU A 313 -49.44 42.99 0.54
C GLU A 313 -50.61 42.86 -0.46
N GLU A 314 -50.31 42.77 -1.76
CA GLU A 314 -51.34 42.63 -2.78
C GLU A 314 -52.02 41.25 -2.80
N LEU A 315 -51.28 40.16 -2.53
CA LEU A 315 -51.87 38.83 -2.35
C LEU A 315 -52.75 38.77 -1.09
N GLY A 316 -52.41 39.53 -0.05
CA GLY A 316 -53.18 39.65 1.19
C GLY A 316 -54.57 40.24 0.95
N LYS A 317 -54.67 41.26 0.08
CA LYS A 317 -55.96 41.85 -0.35
C LYS A 317 -56.89 40.85 -1.03
N ARG A 318 -56.34 39.75 -1.58
CA ARG A 318 -57.09 38.68 -2.25
C ARG A 318 -57.48 37.53 -1.32
N GLY A 319 -57.08 37.57 -0.04
CA GLY A 319 -57.27 36.45 0.89
C GLY A 319 -56.52 35.17 0.50
N ALA A 320 -55.53 35.28 -0.39
CA ALA A 320 -54.72 34.15 -0.84
C ALA A 320 -53.55 33.90 0.12
N ARG A 321 -53.11 32.65 0.25
CA ARG A 321 -51.90 32.26 0.98
C ARG A 321 -50.78 31.95 0.00
N LEU A 322 -49.58 32.46 0.25
CA LEU A 322 -48.41 32.21 -0.60
C LEU A 322 -47.69 30.96 -0.10
N VAL A 323 -47.47 29.99 -1.00
CA VAL A 323 -46.70 28.77 -0.72
C VAL A 323 -45.45 28.79 -1.57
N LEU A 324 -44.29 29.04 -0.95
CA LEU A 324 -43.00 29.15 -1.60
C LEU A 324 -42.17 27.88 -1.38
N LEU A 325 -41.87 27.16 -2.45
CA LEU A 325 -41.12 25.91 -2.43
C LEU A 325 -39.78 26.15 -3.15
N LEU A 326 -38.68 26.16 -2.41
CA LEU A 326 -37.33 26.42 -2.93
C LEU A 326 -36.52 25.12 -2.90
N GLU A 327 -36.24 24.52 -4.07
CA GLU A 327 -35.50 23.25 -4.15
C GLU A 327 -34.09 23.32 -3.57
N ASP A 328 -33.46 24.50 -3.68
CA ASP A 328 -32.15 24.81 -3.13
C ASP A 328 -31.98 26.33 -2.93
N ILE A 329 -31.43 26.74 -1.80
CA ILE A 329 -31.13 28.15 -1.52
C ILE A 329 -29.71 28.55 -1.94
N THR A 330 -28.80 27.60 -2.17
CA THR A 330 -27.39 27.90 -2.48
C THR A 330 -27.21 28.59 -3.84
N SER A 331 -28.19 28.53 -4.73
CA SER A 331 -28.21 29.26 -5.99
C SER A 331 -28.40 30.78 -5.82
N TRP A 332 -28.79 31.23 -4.62
CA TRP A 332 -29.01 32.64 -4.29
C TRP A 332 -27.84 33.28 -3.52
N GLU A 333 -26.68 32.61 -3.52
CA GLU A 333 -25.45 33.06 -2.86
C GLU A 333 -25.13 34.53 -3.19
N GLY A 334 -25.19 35.36 -2.15
CA GLY A 334 -25.03 36.81 -2.22
C GLY A 334 -26.27 37.60 -1.84
N ILE A 335 -27.48 37.02 -1.67
CA ILE A 335 -28.68 37.75 -1.20
C ILE A 335 -29.44 36.99 -0.08
N ASP A 336 -28.87 35.87 0.34
CA ASP A 336 -29.22 34.91 1.39
C ASP A 336 -29.95 35.54 2.59
N ASP A 337 -29.27 36.43 3.32
CA ASP A 337 -29.79 37.01 4.56
C ASP A 337 -31.05 37.85 4.32
N SER A 338 -31.14 38.51 3.17
CA SER A 338 -32.27 39.36 2.83
C SER A 338 -33.49 38.57 2.37
N LEU A 339 -33.25 37.45 1.68
CA LEU A 339 -34.30 36.50 1.32
C LEU A 339 -34.81 35.79 2.57
N ILE A 340 -33.93 35.24 3.42
CA ILE A 340 -34.31 34.56 4.66
C ILE A 340 -35.10 35.52 5.57
N ASP A 341 -34.68 36.78 5.70
CA ASP A 341 -35.41 37.78 6.48
C ASP A 341 -36.83 38.03 5.93
N ALA A 342 -37.00 38.05 4.60
CA ALA A 342 -38.32 38.13 3.97
C ALA A 342 -39.19 36.87 4.20
N LEU A 343 -38.56 35.68 4.22
CA LEU A 343 -39.25 34.39 4.45
C LEU A 343 -39.69 34.19 5.90
N VAL A 344 -38.99 34.81 6.83
CA VAL A 344 -39.24 34.67 8.27
C VAL A 344 -40.17 35.75 8.83
N THR A 345 -40.51 36.76 8.03
CA THR A 345 -41.40 37.85 8.46
C THR A 345 -42.84 37.33 8.63
N ASN A 346 -43.30 37.23 9.88
CA ASN A 346 -44.66 36.82 10.24
C ASN A 346 -45.67 37.96 10.06
N ALA A 347 -46.85 37.63 9.52
CA ALA A 347 -47.96 38.57 9.35
C ALA A 347 -48.52 39.09 10.69
N GLU A 348 -48.33 38.36 11.79
CA GLU A 348 -48.85 38.68 13.13
C GLU A 348 -48.01 39.69 13.92
N THR A 349 -46.77 39.98 13.51
CA THR A 349 -45.83 40.80 14.30
C THR A 349 -46.15 42.30 14.32
N ARG A 350 -47.23 42.74 13.66
CA ARG A 350 -47.80 44.10 13.80
C ARG A 350 -49.14 44.00 14.52
N GLY A 351 -49.24 44.72 15.63
CA GLY A 351 -50.20 44.51 16.71
C GLY A 351 -51.69 44.44 16.33
N ALA A 352 -52.46 43.94 17.29
CA ALA A 352 -53.86 43.50 17.21
C ALA A 352 -54.92 44.53 16.75
N ASP A 353 -54.54 45.72 16.26
CA ASP A 353 -55.46 46.81 15.89
C ASP A 353 -55.33 47.31 14.43
N SER A 354 -54.59 46.63 13.56
CA SER A 354 -54.50 46.97 12.12
C SER A 354 -54.92 45.81 11.22
N ALA A 355 -55.73 46.10 10.21
CA ALA A 355 -56.14 45.14 9.17
C ALA A 355 -54.92 44.41 8.60
N ARG A 356 -55.04 43.10 8.38
CA ARG A 356 -53.99 42.21 7.86
C ARG A 356 -53.44 42.76 6.55
N ASP A 357 -52.29 43.42 6.62
CA ASP A 357 -51.72 44.11 5.46
C ASP A 357 -50.94 43.15 4.55
N MET A 358 -50.61 41.93 4.98
CA MET A 358 -49.82 40.94 4.22
C MET A 358 -50.46 39.55 4.22
N CYS A 359 -50.24 38.77 3.15
CA CYS A 359 -50.72 37.39 3.08
C CYS A 359 -49.95 36.42 4.01
N PRO A 360 -50.63 35.34 4.47
CA PRO A 360 -50.01 34.14 5.02
C PRO A 360 -48.92 33.56 4.11
N LEU A 361 -47.85 33.01 4.71
CA LEU A 361 -46.70 32.47 3.99
C LEU A 361 -46.27 31.11 4.54
N ILE A 362 -46.27 30.09 3.68
CA ILE A 362 -45.61 28.80 3.92
C ILE A 362 -44.38 28.73 3.03
N SER A 363 -43.20 28.56 3.62
CA SER A 363 -41.94 28.41 2.91
C SER A 363 -41.30 27.07 3.22
N VAL A 364 -40.94 26.31 2.19
CA VAL A 364 -40.16 25.06 2.29
C VAL A 364 -38.88 25.24 1.52
N VAL A 365 -37.73 25.13 2.19
CA VAL A 365 -36.43 25.47 1.61
C VAL A 365 -35.44 24.33 1.76
N GLY A 366 -34.87 23.87 0.65
CA GLY A 366 -33.76 22.92 0.64
C GLY A 366 -32.44 23.61 0.96
N VAL A 367 -31.68 23.04 1.91
CA VAL A 367 -30.35 23.54 2.29
C VAL A 367 -29.36 22.38 2.48
N THR A 368 -28.07 22.63 2.28
CA THR A 368 -27.02 21.66 2.65
C THR A 368 -26.68 21.77 4.14
N PRO A 369 -26.17 20.70 4.79
CA PRO A 369 -25.77 20.76 6.19
C PRO A 369 -24.69 21.82 6.46
N ALA A 370 -23.74 21.97 5.53
CA ALA A 370 -22.70 23.00 5.60
C ALA A 370 -23.28 24.42 5.54
N TYR A 371 -24.28 24.66 4.70
CA TYR A 371 -24.97 25.95 4.62
C TYR A 371 -25.78 26.23 5.88
N TYR A 372 -26.50 25.22 6.38
CA TYR A 372 -27.26 25.33 7.63
C TYR A 372 -26.38 25.74 8.81
N GLN A 373 -25.16 25.18 8.90
CA GLN A 373 -24.16 25.52 9.92
C GLN A 373 -23.63 26.97 9.83
N LYS A 374 -23.74 27.62 8.67
CA LYS A 374 -23.37 29.03 8.48
C LYS A 374 -24.49 30.02 8.87
N LEU A 375 -25.74 29.56 8.95
CA LEU A 375 -26.88 30.42 9.33
C LEU A 375 -26.71 31.01 10.74
N HIS A 376 -26.94 32.32 10.88
CA HIS A 376 -26.93 33.01 12.16
C HIS A 376 -27.98 32.42 13.13
N GLY A 377 -27.64 32.39 14.43
CA GLY A 377 -28.48 31.75 15.46
C GLY A 377 -29.87 32.35 15.63
N ASN A 378 -30.04 33.64 15.29
CA ASN A 378 -31.35 34.30 15.25
C ASN A 378 -32.28 33.71 14.19
N TYR A 379 -31.77 33.34 13.01
CA TYR A 379 -32.54 32.72 11.94
C TYR A 379 -32.87 31.26 12.27
N ARG A 380 -31.93 30.51 12.85
CA ARG A 380 -32.19 29.13 13.31
C ARG A 380 -33.34 29.06 14.32
N GLY A 381 -33.38 30.01 15.26
CA GLY A 381 -34.46 30.09 16.25
C GLY A 381 -35.85 30.39 15.68
N ARG A 382 -35.94 30.82 14.41
CA ARG A 382 -37.19 31.14 13.71
C ARG A 382 -37.64 30.02 12.76
N ILE A 383 -36.91 28.92 12.66
CA ILE A 383 -37.30 27.74 11.89
C ILE A 383 -38.44 27.02 12.62
N THR A 384 -39.55 26.83 11.91
CA THR A 384 -40.73 26.15 12.46
C THR A 384 -40.58 24.63 12.39
N HIS A 385 -40.16 24.12 11.23
CA HIS A 385 -39.99 22.70 10.98
C HIS A 385 -38.62 22.47 10.34
N GLU A 386 -37.88 21.49 10.83
CA GLU A 386 -36.56 21.11 10.37
C GLU A 386 -36.59 19.64 9.99
N LEU A 387 -36.53 19.37 8.68
CA LEU A 387 -36.58 18.03 8.10
C LEU A 387 -35.17 17.62 7.71
N SER A 388 -34.62 16.62 8.39
CA SER A 388 -33.29 16.09 8.07
C SER A 388 -33.44 14.82 7.27
N LEU A 389 -33.00 14.88 6.01
CA LEU A 389 -32.83 13.74 5.14
C LEU A 389 -31.45 13.15 5.41
N GLY A 390 -31.41 12.32 6.45
CA GLY A 390 -30.32 11.40 6.67
C GLY A 390 -29.75 11.28 8.07
N GLU A 391 -29.49 10.06 8.55
CA GLU A 391 -28.67 9.81 9.74
C GLU A 391 -27.19 9.69 9.37
N ALA A 392 -26.36 10.50 10.03
CA ALA A 392 -24.92 10.34 10.04
C ALA A 392 -24.57 9.10 10.89
N SER A 393 -24.30 7.98 10.24
CA SER A 393 -23.64 6.85 10.92
C SER A 393 -22.16 7.18 11.12
N ALA A 394 -21.63 6.86 12.29
CA ALA A 394 -20.24 7.07 12.66
C ALA A 394 -19.32 6.14 11.87
N GLU A 395 -18.82 6.58 10.71
CA GLU A 395 -17.56 6.17 10.04
C GLU A 395 -17.52 6.69 8.60
N GLY A 396 -17.61 8.00 8.34
CA GLY A 396 -17.20 8.62 7.04
C GLY A 396 -17.90 8.15 5.75
N GLU A 397 -18.74 7.13 5.79
CA GLU A 397 -19.61 6.68 4.72
C GLU A 397 -20.91 7.46 4.85
N PHE A 398 -20.93 8.60 4.19
CA PHE A 398 -22.15 9.36 3.94
C PHE A 398 -23.21 8.41 3.40
N GLN A 399 -24.45 8.64 3.80
CA GLN A 399 -25.60 7.85 3.42
C GLN A 399 -25.58 7.49 1.93
N ASP A 400 -25.20 6.24 1.64
CA ASP A 400 -25.81 5.56 0.52
C ASP A 400 -27.31 5.70 0.75
N VAL A 401 -27.92 6.48 -0.13
CA VAL A 401 -29.34 6.60 -0.35
C VAL A 401 -30.03 5.29 0.05
N VAL A 402 -30.78 5.32 1.16
CA VAL A 402 -31.50 4.18 1.75
C VAL A 402 -32.36 3.43 0.71
N THR A 403 -32.68 4.08 -0.42
CA THR A 403 -33.52 3.54 -1.49
C THR A 403 -32.87 2.52 -2.42
N LEU A 404 -31.52 2.43 -2.55
CA LEU A 404 -30.87 1.51 -3.51
C LEU A 404 -29.84 0.53 -2.90
N ARG A 405 -29.69 0.49 -1.57
CA ARG A 405 -28.80 -0.48 -0.91
C ARG A 405 -29.27 -1.93 -1.10
N HIS A 406 -30.57 -2.16 -1.01
CA HIS A 406 -31.15 -3.48 -1.16
C HIS A 406 -31.43 -3.80 -2.63
N ARG A 407 -31.17 -5.06 -3.01
CA ARG A 407 -31.43 -5.60 -4.35
C ARG A 407 -32.88 -5.36 -4.78
N GLU A 408 -33.84 -5.68 -3.91
CA GLU A 408 -35.27 -5.53 -4.21
C GLU A 408 -35.66 -4.07 -4.51
N SER A 409 -35.14 -3.12 -3.74
CA SER A 409 -35.41 -1.69 -3.93
C SER A 409 -34.80 -1.16 -5.24
N ARG A 410 -33.60 -1.63 -5.62
CA ARG A 410 -33.02 -1.34 -6.95
C ARG A 410 -33.88 -1.85 -8.10
N LEU A 411 -34.33 -3.09 -8.00
CA LEU A 411 -35.16 -3.71 -9.03
C LEU A 411 -36.51 -2.99 -9.17
N SER A 412 -37.16 -2.64 -8.04
CA SER A 412 -38.41 -1.88 -8.02
C SER A 412 -38.24 -0.47 -8.61
N PHE A 413 -37.15 0.22 -8.24
CA PHE A 413 -36.81 1.53 -8.80
C PHE A 413 -36.70 1.48 -10.33
N VAL A 414 -35.90 0.55 -10.87
CA VAL A 414 -35.73 0.40 -12.32
C VAL A 414 -37.04 0.00 -13.01
N ALA A 415 -37.83 -0.89 -12.40
CA ALA A 415 -39.11 -1.33 -12.95
C ALA A 415 -40.11 -0.17 -13.12
N ARG A 416 -40.16 0.79 -12.18
CA ARG A 416 -41.00 2.00 -12.30
C ARG A 416 -40.61 2.84 -13.51
N TYR A 417 -39.31 3.08 -13.70
CA TYR A 417 -38.81 3.82 -14.86
C TYR A 417 -39.05 3.09 -16.17
N LEU A 418 -38.86 1.77 -16.22
CA LEU A 418 -39.17 0.98 -17.41
C LEU A 418 -40.66 1.07 -17.79
N THR A 419 -41.56 0.99 -16.81
CA THR A 419 -43.00 1.13 -17.05
C THR A 419 -43.36 2.53 -17.52
N ALA A 420 -42.79 3.57 -16.91
CA ALA A 420 -43.03 4.96 -17.31
C ALA A 420 -42.54 5.24 -18.75
N VAL A 421 -41.34 4.79 -19.08
CA VAL A 421 -40.76 4.89 -20.44
C VAL A 421 -41.61 4.13 -21.46
N ARG A 422 -42.10 2.94 -21.12
CA ARG A 422 -42.98 2.17 -22.00
C ARG A 422 -44.33 2.85 -22.18
N ALA A 423 -44.89 3.48 -21.16
CA ALA A 423 -46.17 4.17 -21.25
C ALA A 423 -46.10 5.44 -22.12
N GLY A 424 -45.03 6.22 -21.97
CA GLY A 424 -44.80 7.50 -22.63
C GLY A 424 -45.49 8.68 -21.92
N THR A 425 -45.01 9.90 -22.17
CA THR A 425 -45.43 11.12 -21.43
C THR A 425 -46.92 11.43 -21.60
N GLY A 426 -47.47 11.25 -22.81
CA GLY A 426 -48.87 11.56 -23.11
C GLY A 426 -49.88 10.64 -22.39
N ALA A 427 -49.55 9.36 -22.20
CA ALA A 427 -50.39 8.43 -21.44
C ALA A 427 -50.34 8.73 -19.93
N LEU A 428 -49.16 9.08 -19.42
CA LEU A 428 -48.94 9.44 -18.03
C LEU A 428 -49.59 10.77 -17.66
N GLY A 429 -49.64 11.74 -18.58
CA GLY A 429 -50.42 12.98 -18.40
C GLY A 429 -51.92 12.71 -18.22
N LYS A 430 -52.52 11.87 -19.07
CA LYS A 430 -53.93 11.46 -18.91
C LYS A 430 -54.18 10.68 -17.62
N TRP A 431 -53.22 9.85 -17.20
CA TRP A 431 -53.28 9.14 -15.94
C TRP A 431 -53.26 10.09 -14.74
N ARG A 432 -52.43 11.15 -14.79
CA ARG A 432 -52.38 12.19 -13.73
C ARG A 432 -53.75 12.83 -13.50
N GLU A 433 -54.43 13.24 -14.56
CA GLU A 433 -55.76 13.85 -14.44
C GLU A 433 -56.76 12.91 -13.77
N ARG A 434 -56.78 11.63 -14.17
CA ARG A 434 -57.62 10.61 -13.52
C ARG A 434 -57.25 10.38 -12.06
N ARG A 435 -55.96 10.41 -11.74
CA ARG A 435 -55.48 10.22 -10.36
C ARG A 435 -55.90 11.36 -9.42
N ARG A 436 -56.18 12.56 -9.95
CA ARG A 436 -56.76 13.67 -9.15
C ARG A 436 -58.17 13.33 -8.66
N GLU A 437 -58.94 12.61 -9.48
CA GLU A 437 -60.29 12.14 -9.14
C GLU A 437 -60.26 10.84 -8.31
N GLU A 438 -59.36 9.92 -8.67
CA GLU A 438 -59.18 8.60 -8.04
C GLU A 438 -57.71 8.40 -7.60
N PRO A 439 -57.33 8.81 -6.38
CA PRO A 439 -55.94 8.79 -5.91
C PRO A 439 -55.24 7.44 -5.95
N THR A 440 -56.00 6.33 -5.91
CA THR A 440 -55.51 4.95 -5.89
C THR A 440 -55.38 4.30 -7.27
N HIS A 441 -55.67 5.02 -8.37
CA HIS A 441 -55.62 4.46 -9.72
C HIS A 441 -54.16 4.17 -10.16
N PRO A 442 -53.81 2.91 -10.53
CA PRO A 442 -52.42 2.55 -10.83
C PRO A 442 -51.94 3.15 -12.16
N PRO A 443 -50.62 3.38 -12.33
CA PRO A 443 -50.06 3.86 -13.58
C PRO A 443 -50.25 2.84 -14.72
N PRO A 444 -50.36 3.30 -15.97
CA PRO A 444 -50.54 2.41 -17.12
C PRO A 444 -49.33 1.49 -17.33
N ASN A 445 -49.58 0.18 -17.42
CA ASN A 445 -48.55 -0.84 -17.68
C ASN A 445 -48.77 -1.52 -19.05
N ARG A 446 -47.83 -1.32 -19.99
CA ARG A 446 -47.90 -1.96 -21.32
C ARG A 446 -47.63 -3.46 -21.29
N CYS A 447 -47.00 -3.99 -20.24
CA CYS A 447 -46.72 -5.43 -20.13
C CYS A 447 -47.99 -6.28 -19.99
N ASP A 448 -49.11 -5.71 -19.51
CA ASP A 448 -50.37 -6.45 -19.32
C ASP A 448 -51.04 -6.87 -20.63
N HIS A 449 -50.74 -6.18 -21.72
CA HIS A 449 -51.25 -6.48 -23.07
C HIS A 449 -50.14 -6.92 -24.04
N CYS A 450 -49.01 -7.41 -23.52
CA CYS A 450 -47.85 -7.80 -24.31
C CYS A 450 -47.90 -9.27 -24.74
N SER A 451 -47.73 -9.55 -26.04
CA SER A 451 -47.74 -10.92 -26.59
C SER A 451 -46.53 -11.77 -26.17
N VAL A 452 -45.36 -11.14 -25.95
CA VAL A 452 -44.10 -11.82 -25.58
C VAL A 452 -43.85 -11.82 -24.06
N ARG A 453 -44.89 -11.55 -23.24
CA ARG A 453 -44.78 -11.42 -21.77
C ARG A 453 -44.15 -12.64 -21.11
N GLU A 454 -44.58 -13.85 -21.48
CA GLU A 454 -44.09 -15.09 -20.85
C GLU A 454 -42.60 -15.32 -21.10
N GLY A 455 -42.15 -15.23 -22.37
CA GLY A 455 -40.72 -15.38 -22.70
C GLY A 455 -39.86 -14.25 -22.13
N CYS A 456 -40.35 -13.01 -22.17
CA CYS A 456 -39.65 -11.86 -21.58
C CYS A 456 -39.46 -12.04 -20.06
N HIS A 457 -40.49 -12.44 -19.33
CA HIS A 457 -40.41 -12.61 -17.88
C HIS A 457 -39.57 -13.83 -17.48
N HIS A 458 -39.55 -14.87 -18.31
CA HIS A 458 -38.72 -16.06 -18.10
C HIS A 458 -37.23 -15.75 -18.19
N THR A 459 -36.78 -15.10 -19.28
CA THR A 459 -35.35 -14.84 -19.54
C THR A 459 -34.82 -13.61 -18.80
N PHE A 460 -35.56 -12.49 -18.78
CA PHE A 460 -35.09 -11.23 -18.21
C PHE A 460 -35.56 -11.00 -16.76
N GLY A 461 -36.55 -11.76 -16.30
CA GLY A 461 -37.17 -11.59 -14.98
C GLY A 461 -38.27 -10.52 -14.95
N LYS A 462 -38.94 -10.43 -13.80
CA LYS A 462 -40.06 -9.49 -13.56
C LYS A 462 -40.05 -8.94 -12.13
N VAL A 463 -40.64 -7.76 -11.96
CA VAL A 463 -40.96 -7.13 -10.67
C VAL A 463 -42.38 -6.61 -10.75
N ASP A 464 -43.28 -7.00 -9.83
CA ASP A 464 -44.68 -6.54 -9.79
C ASP A 464 -45.43 -6.65 -11.15
N GLY A 465 -45.12 -7.68 -11.94
CA GLY A 465 -45.72 -7.89 -13.26
C GLY A 465 -45.08 -7.09 -14.41
N ILE A 466 -44.03 -6.32 -14.13
CA ILE A 466 -43.24 -5.52 -15.09
C ILE A 466 -41.99 -6.32 -15.48
N GLY A 467 -41.78 -6.55 -16.78
CA GLY A 467 -40.57 -7.21 -17.28
C GLY A 467 -39.33 -6.31 -17.23
N LEU A 468 -38.16 -6.86 -16.94
CA LEU A 468 -36.90 -6.10 -16.81
C LEU A 468 -36.15 -5.86 -18.13
N PHE A 469 -36.64 -6.39 -19.24
CA PHE A 469 -36.03 -6.25 -20.58
C PHE A 469 -35.66 -4.78 -20.91
N PRO A 470 -34.41 -4.50 -21.34
CA PRO A 470 -33.35 -5.44 -21.77
C PRO A 470 -32.38 -5.92 -20.68
N PHE A 471 -32.68 -5.70 -19.40
CA PHE A 471 -31.84 -6.10 -18.28
C PHE A 471 -32.28 -7.42 -17.65
N THR A 472 -31.35 -8.11 -16.99
CA THR A 472 -31.66 -9.17 -16.02
C THR A 472 -31.54 -8.62 -14.59
N ALA A 473 -32.14 -9.30 -13.61
CA ALA A 473 -32.01 -8.90 -12.21
C ALA A 473 -30.54 -8.85 -11.75
N ASP A 474 -29.70 -9.78 -12.20
CA ASP A 474 -28.26 -9.79 -11.89
C ASP A 474 -27.49 -8.71 -12.65
N ALA A 475 -27.88 -8.41 -13.91
CA ALA A 475 -27.26 -7.34 -14.68
C ALA A 475 -27.41 -5.98 -13.99
N LEU A 476 -28.59 -5.67 -13.44
CA LEU A 476 -28.83 -4.41 -12.74
C LEU A 476 -27.95 -4.25 -11.49
N ASP A 477 -27.74 -5.33 -10.75
CA ASP A 477 -26.83 -5.32 -9.60
C ASP A 477 -25.37 -5.12 -10.03
N ARG A 478 -24.95 -5.79 -11.11
CA ARG A 478 -23.59 -5.65 -11.66
C ARG A 478 -23.34 -4.26 -12.22
N PHE A 479 -24.30 -3.67 -12.92
CA PHE A 479 -24.24 -2.29 -13.37
C PHE A 479 -24.11 -1.32 -12.19
N PHE A 480 -24.90 -1.53 -11.11
CA PHE A 480 -24.81 -0.69 -9.91
C PHE A 480 -23.44 -0.79 -9.23
N LEU A 481 -22.88 -2.00 -9.12
CA LEU A 481 -21.53 -2.22 -8.57
C LEU A 481 -20.42 -1.64 -9.48
N ALA A 482 -20.66 -1.57 -10.78
CA ALA A 482 -19.75 -0.99 -11.77
C ALA A 482 -19.77 0.55 -11.80
N LEU A 483 -20.70 1.20 -11.10
CA LEU A 483 -20.73 2.67 -10.98
C LEU A 483 -19.52 3.16 -10.18
N ASN A 484 -18.86 4.20 -10.70
CA ASN A 484 -17.66 4.78 -10.13
C ASN A 484 -17.95 5.42 -8.76
N ASP A 485 -17.24 5.02 -7.71
CA ASP A 485 -17.43 5.51 -6.35
C ASP A 485 -16.42 6.61 -5.95
N ARG A 486 -15.47 6.96 -6.83
CA ARG A 486 -14.38 7.91 -6.55
C ARG A 486 -14.18 8.93 -7.68
N ASP A 487 -15.25 9.50 -8.19
CA ASP A 487 -15.16 10.52 -9.24
C ASP A 487 -15.16 11.92 -8.61
N GLY A 488 -13.97 12.50 -8.39
CA GLY A 488 -13.81 13.86 -7.86
C GLY A 488 -14.50 14.10 -6.52
N GLY A 489 -14.44 13.14 -5.59
CA GLY A 489 -15.12 13.20 -4.29
C GLY A 489 -16.61 12.80 -4.31
N MET A 490 -17.16 12.44 -5.48
CA MET A 490 -18.56 12.03 -5.64
C MET A 490 -18.69 10.55 -6.00
N THR A 491 -19.79 9.94 -5.53
CA THR A 491 -20.17 8.57 -5.87
C THR A 491 -21.28 8.55 -6.92
N TRP A 492 -21.07 7.79 -8.00
CA TRP A 492 -22.10 7.49 -8.99
C TRP A 492 -23.09 6.43 -8.51
N ARG A 493 -22.89 5.79 -7.35
CA ARG A 493 -23.81 4.81 -6.75
C ARG A 493 -25.06 5.45 -6.14
N THR A 494 -25.72 6.28 -6.93
CA THR A 494 -26.93 7.02 -6.58
C THR A 494 -28.05 6.67 -7.55
N PRO A 495 -29.32 6.93 -7.20
CA PRO A 495 -30.42 6.79 -8.16
C PRO A 495 -30.18 7.57 -9.45
N ARG A 496 -29.57 8.75 -9.33
CA ARG A 496 -29.18 9.56 -10.47
C ARG A 496 -28.14 8.87 -11.34
N GLY A 497 -27.08 8.31 -10.76
CA GLY A 497 -26.07 7.57 -11.53
C GLY A 497 -26.65 6.34 -12.21
N MET A 498 -27.58 5.62 -11.56
CA MET A 498 -28.32 4.52 -12.19
C MET A 498 -29.13 4.98 -13.42
N LEU A 499 -29.78 6.14 -13.34
CA LEU A 499 -30.52 6.70 -14.48
C LEU A 499 -29.62 7.18 -15.62
N GLN A 500 -28.58 7.96 -15.30
CA GLN A 500 -27.73 8.62 -16.29
C GLN A 500 -26.67 7.70 -16.90
N ALA A 501 -26.04 6.84 -16.10
CA ALA A 501 -24.94 5.99 -16.55
C ALA A 501 -25.38 4.58 -16.97
N VAL A 502 -26.57 4.11 -16.55
CA VAL A 502 -27.06 2.75 -16.87
C VAL A 502 -28.32 2.76 -17.74
N LEU A 503 -29.43 3.34 -17.26
CA LEU A 503 -30.70 3.27 -18.00
C LEU A 503 -30.67 4.10 -19.27
N THR A 504 -30.17 5.34 -19.22
CA THR A 504 -30.12 6.23 -20.40
C THR A 504 -29.28 5.61 -21.53
N PRO A 505 -28.04 5.14 -21.28
CA PRO A 505 -27.21 4.59 -22.35
C PRO A 505 -27.76 3.27 -22.89
N VAL A 506 -28.38 2.42 -22.08
CA VAL A 506 -28.95 1.15 -22.54
C VAL A 506 -30.24 1.36 -23.33
N LEU A 507 -31.20 2.11 -22.78
CA LEU A 507 -32.51 2.31 -23.42
C LEU A 507 -32.42 3.25 -24.63
N GLY A 508 -31.44 4.15 -24.66
CA GLY A 508 -31.15 4.99 -25.83
C GLY A 508 -30.71 4.20 -27.07
N GLN A 509 -30.28 2.94 -26.91
CA GLN A 509 -29.81 2.07 -27.99
C GLN A 509 -30.92 1.22 -28.64
N ALA A 510 -32.19 1.61 -28.51
CA ALA A 510 -33.30 0.91 -29.14
C ALA A 510 -33.12 0.63 -30.66
N PRO A 511 -32.55 1.55 -31.48
CA PRO A 511 -32.27 1.27 -32.88
C PRO A 511 -31.21 0.16 -33.07
N ALA A 512 -30.15 0.18 -32.26
CA ALA A 512 -29.10 -0.84 -32.33
C ALA A 512 -29.61 -2.24 -31.94
N LEU A 513 -30.63 -2.31 -31.08
CA LEU A 513 -31.31 -3.56 -30.73
C LEU A 513 -32.09 -4.12 -31.94
N ILE A 514 -32.77 -3.26 -32.70
CA ILE A 514 -33.49 -3.64 -33.92
C ILE A 514 -32.51 -4.14 -35.00
N ASP A 515 -31.37 -3.46 -35.14
CA ASP A 515 -30.33 -3.80 -36.11
C ASP A 515 -29.47 -5.01 -35.71
N GLY A 516 -29.72 -5.62 -34.54
CA GLY A 516 -28.92 -6.74 -34.03
C GLY A 516 -27.48 -6.38 -33.67
N LYS A 517 -27.20 -5.09 -33.40
CA LYS A 517 -25.86 -4.55 -33.04
C LYS A 517 -25.72 -4.22 -31.55
N PHE A 518 -26.78 -4.35 -30.76
CA PHE A 518 -26.76 -4.14 -29.31
C PHE A 518 -25.93 -5.22 -28.58
N PRO A 519 -25.18 -4.91 -27.51
CA PRO A 519 -24.87 -3.58 -26.98
C PRO A 519 -23.67 -2.91 -27.66
N THR A 520 -23.76 -1.60 -27.88
CA THR A 520 -22.70 -0.78 -28.52
C THR A 520 -21.78 -0.11 -27.48
N ALA A 521 -20.75 0.58 -27.96
CA ALA A 521 -19.84 1.38 -27.13
C ALA A 521 -20.52 2.53 -26.36
N LEU A 522 -21.76 2.90 -26.68
CA LEU A 522 -22.50 3.91 -25.94
C LEU A 522 -22.77 3.51 -24.48
N LEU A 523 -22.77 2.21 -24.17
CA LEU A 523 -22.90 1.69 -22.81
C LEU A 523 -21.75 2.15 -21.88
N GLU A 524 -20.58 2.40 -22.47
CA GLU A 524 -19.30 2.58 -21.80
C GLU A 524 -19.06 4.05 -21.39
N SER A 525 -20.00 4.62 -20.64
CA SER A 525 -19.94 6.01 -20.14
C SER A 525 -18.88 6.22 -19.06
N ARG A 526 -18.52 7.50 -18.78
CA ARG A 526 -17.60 7.87 -17.69
C ARG A 526 -18.10 7.45 -16.29
N GLY A 527 -19.41 7.25 -16.14
CA GLY A 527 -20.00 6.84 -14.85
C GLY A 527 -19.73 5.39 -14.47
N LEU A 528 -19.23 4.56 -15.39
CA LEU A 528 -18.83 3.17 -15.12
C LEU A 528 -17.30 3.06 -15.02
N VAL A 529 -16.81 2.34 -14.01
CA VAL A 529 -15.38 2.05 -13.83
C VAL A 529 -14.85 1.29 -15.05
N GLN A 530 -13.70 1.68 -15.59
CA GLN A 530 -13.13 1.04 -16.79
C GLN A 530 -12.93 -0.47 -16.59
N ASP A 531 -12.41 -0.86 -15.42
CA ASP A 531 -12.13 -2.23 -15.00
C ASP A 531 -13.37 -3.14 -14.94
N SER A 532 -14.57 -2.56 -14.92
CA SER A 532 -15.82 -3.34 -14.97
C SER A 532 -15.95 -4.16 -16.24
N ARG A 533 -15.20 -3.80 -17.30
CA ARG A 533 -15.17 -4.48 -18.60
C ARG A 533 -14.22 -5.68 -18.65
N ASN A 534 -13.32 -5.80 -17.67
CA ASN A 534 -12.26 -6.78 -17.70
C ASN A 534 -12.77 -8.15 -17.23
N LEU A 535 -12.71 -9.12 -18.14
CA LEU A 535 -13.11 -10.51 -17.90
C LEU A 535 -11.95 -11.33 -17.32
N SER A 536 -12.28 -12.49 -16.73
CA SER A 536 -11.25 -13.45 -16.34
C SER A 536 -10.47 -13.98 -17.55
N PRO A 537 -9.20 -14.39 -17.40
CA PRO A 537 -8.38 -14.94 -18.47
C PRO A 537 -9.03 -16.15 -19.17
N LEU A 538 -9.80 -16.95 -18.43
CA LEU A 538 -10.53 -18.08 -18.99
C LEU A 538 -11.65 -17.62 -19.93
N LEU A 539 -12.40 -16.58 -19.57
CA LEU A 539 -13.41 -15.98 -20.43
C LEU A 539 -12.77 -15.31 -21.65
N GLU A 540 -11.72 -14.49 -21.47
CA GLU A 540 -11.01 -13.87 -22.59
C GLU A 540 -10.50 -14.92 -23.58
N ARG A 541 -9.89 -16.01 -23.08
CA ARG A 541 -9.43 -17.12 -23.93
C ARG A 541 -10.59 -17.84 -24.62
N THR A 542 -11.73 -17.96 -23.97
CA THR A 542 -12.94 -18.55 -24.58
C THR A 542 -13.44 -17.65 -25.72
N LEU A 543 -13.39 -16.33 -25.56
CA LEU A 543 -13.73 -15.37 -26.61
C LEU A 543 -12.73 -15.39 -27.77
N GLU A 544 -11.43 -15.48 -27.48
CA GLU A 544 -10.36 -15.59 -28.50
C GLU A 544 -10.56 -16.81 -29.39
N VAL A 545 -10.96 -17.94 -28.79
CA VAL A 545 -11.20 -19.18 -29.52
C VAL A 545 -12.52 -19.14 -30.29
N ALA A 546 -13.57 -18.54 -29.72
CA ALA A 546 -14.88 -18.45 -30.37
C ALA A 546 -14.91 -17.44 -31.54
N PHE A 547 -14.14 -16.35 -31.43
CA PHE A 547 -14.12 -15.25 -32.40
C PHE A 547 -12.68 -14.91 -32.81
N PRO A 548 -12.01 -15.76 -33.61
CA PRO A 548 -10.62 -15.56 -33.99
C PRO A 548 -10.40 -14.36 -34.92
N GLU A 549 -11.38 -14.04 -35.79
CA GLU A 549 -11.26 -12.97 -36.80
C GLU A 549 -12.33 -11.87 -36.69
N ASP A 550 -13.45 -12.11 -35.97
CA ASP A 550 -14.53 -11.13 -35.81
C ASP A 550 -14.34 -10.30 -34.52
N MET A 551 -13.59 -9.20 -34.66
CA MET A 551 -13.30 -8.31 -33.53
C MET A 551 -14.53 -7.55 -33.04
N ASP A 552 -15.47 -7.21 -33.92
CA ASP A 552 -16.67 -6.44 -33.54
C ASP A 552 -17.62 -7.30 -32.69
N GLU A 553 -17.84 -8.55 -33.10
CA GLU A 553 -18.66 -9.50 -32.34
C GLU A 553 -17.98 -9.91 -31.03
N ARG A 554 -16.64 -10.06 -31.02
CA ARG A 554 -15.87 -10.28 -29.78
C ARG A 554 -16.05 -9.15 -28.77
N ILE A 555 -15.98 -7.89 -29.22
CA ILE A 555 -16.17 -6.72 -28.34
C ILE A 555 -17.62 -6.66 -27.82
N ARG A 556 -18.62 -6.92 -28.67
CA ARG A 556 -20.03 -6.98 -28.24
C ARG A 556 -20.26 -8.07 -27.20
N MET A 557 -19.71 -9.26 -27.45
CA MET A 557 -19.79 -10.39 -26.52
C MET A 557 -19.12 -10.08 -25.18
N ARG A 558 -17.95 -9.44 -25.19
CA ARG A 558 -17.25 -9.00 -23.97
C ARG A 558 -18.16 -8.11 -23.11
N ARG A 559 -18.86 -7.14 -23.70
CA ARG A 559 -19.81 -6.26 -22.98
C ARG A 559 -20.94 -7.05 -22.34
N VAL A 560 -21.51 -8.03 -23.05
CA VAL A 560 -22.58 -8.86 -22.48
C VAL A 560 -22.07 -9.68 -21.30
N LEU A 561 -20.91 -10.32 -21.41
CA LEU A 561 -20.33 -11.10 -20.32
C LEU A 561 -19.89 -10.24 -19.12
N ALA A 562 -19.45 -8.99 -19.38
CA ALA A 562 -19.03 -8.07 -18.33
C ALA A 562 -20.21 -7.54 -17.49
N TYR A 563 -21.32 -7.17 -18.15
CA TYR A 563 -22.43 -6.48 -17.48
C TYR A 563 -23.66 -7.36 -17.25
N TRP A 564 -24.00 -8.26 -18.18
CA TRP A 564 -25.10 -9.22 -18.01
C TRP A 564 -24.64 -10.57 -17.44
N GLY A 565 -23.33 -10.83 -17.43
CA GLY A 565 -22.70 -12.07 -16.96
C GLY A 565 -21.81 -11.91 -15.74
N ASN A 566 -21.39 -13.04 -15.18
CA ASN A 566 -20.39 -13.11 -14.13
C ASN A 566 -19.01 -13.20 -14.79
N ARG A 567 -18.29 -12.08 -14.80
CA ARG A 567 -16.93 -11.94 -15.36
C ARG A 567 -15.87 -12.90 -14.78
N GLU A 568 -16.16 -13.58 -13.67
CA GLU A 568 -15.26 -14.56 -13.05
C GLU A 568 -15.52 -16.00 -13.50
N ARG A 569 -16.67 -16.27 -14.14
CA ARG A 569 -17.15 -17.61 -14.43
C ARG A 569 -17.25 -17.85 -15.92
N ALA A 570 -16.88 -19.05 -16.36
CA ALA A 570 -16.89 -19.46 -17.77
C ALA A 570 -17.58 -20.81 -17.96
N ASP A 571 -18.37 -21.23 -16.97
CA ASP A 571 -19.11 -22.48 -16.93
C ASP A 571 -20.55 -22.27 -17.42
N THR A 572 -21.15 -23.37 -17.85
CA THR A 572 -22.58 -23.42 -18.20
C THR A 572 -23.34 -23.98 -17.01
N THR A 573 -24.32 -23.25 -16.50
CA THR A 573 -25.13 -23.61 -15.34
C THR A 573 -26.60 -23.67 -15.73
N GLU A 574 -27.41 -24.38 -14.95
CA GLU A 574 -28.87 -24.34 -15.09
C GLU A 574 -29.42 -23.36 -14.06
N LEU A 575 -30.14 -22.34 -14.53
CA LEU A 575 -30.77 -21.36 -13.65
C LEU A 575 -31.99 -21.98 -12.95
N SER A 576 -32.44 -21.35 -11.86
CA SER A 576 -33.69 -21.74 -11.18
C SER A 576 -34.93 -21.70 -12.08
N SER A 577 -34.87 -20.99 -13.21
CA SER A 577 -35.89 -20.97 -14.25
C SER A 577 -35.92 -22.23 -15.13
N GLY A 578 -34.91 -23.10 -15.04
CA GLY A 578 -34.71 -24.25 -15.96
C GLY A 578 -34.04 -23.87 -17.29
N GLU A 579 -33.61 -22.61 -17.44
CA GLU A 579 -32.88 -22.14 -18.61
C GLU A 579 -31.36 -22.33 -18.41
N LEU A 580 -30.65 -22.76 -19.46
CA LEU A 580 -29.19 -22.81 -19.45
C LEU A 580 -28.60 -21.39 -19.47
N ALA A 581 -27.55 -21.17 -18.68
CA ALA A 581 -26.82 -19.92 -18.62
C ALA A 581 -25.31 -20.12 -18.71
N PHE A 582 -24.66 -19.38 -19.60
CA PHE A 582 -23.20 -19.35 -19.71
C PHE A 582 -22.67 -18.13 -18.97
N ALA A 583 -21.71 -18.32 -18.05
CA ALA A 583 -21.24 -17.24 -17.18
C ALA A 583 -22.40 -16.51 -16.47
N GLU A 584 -23.42 -17.25 -16.04
CA GLU A 584 -24.68 -16.71 -15.45
C GLU A 584 -25.49 -15.79 -16.40
N VAL A 585 -25.23 -15.79 -17.71
CA VAL A 585 -26.07 -15.14 -18.72
C VAL A 585 -27.05 -16.16 -19.31
N PRO A 586 -28.38 -15.98 -19.18
CA PRO A 586 -29.36 -16.88 -19.77
C PRO A 586 -29.24 -17.00 -21.30
N ALA A 587 -29.46 -18.20 -21.86
CA ALA A 587 -29.42 -18.45 -23.30
C ALA A 587 -30.31 -17.50 -24.12
N GLY A 588 -31.47 -17.14 -23.59
CA GLY A 588 -32.41 -16.20 -24.20
C GLY A 588 -31.86 -14.78 -24.35
N VAL A 589 -30.88 -14.37 -23.54
CA VAL A 589 -30.21 -13.06 -23.68
C VAL A 589 -29.33 -13.05 -24.93
N PHE A 590 -28.56 -14.12 -25.18
CA PHE A 590 -27.73 -14.25 -26.38
C PHE A 590 -28.58 -14.24 -27.65
N SER A 591 -29.67 -15.02 -27.68
CA SER A 591 -30.56 -15.07 -28.84
C SER A 591 -31.27 -13.73 -29.09
N THR A 592 -31.69 -13.04 -28.02
CA THR A 592 -32.35 -11.73 -28.13
C THR A 592 -31.39 -10.63 -28.60
N PHE A 593 -30.12 -10.68 -28.20
CA PHE A 593 -29.10 -9.70 -28.62
C PHE A 593 -28.41 -10.08 -29.94
N CYS A 594 -28.87 -11.13 -30.63
CA CYS A 594 -28.27 -11.64 -31.86
C CYS A 594 -26.77 -11.95 -31.68
N LEU A 595 -26.43 -12.70 -30.63
CA LEU A 595 -25.09 -13.20 -30.33
C LEU A 595 -25.08 -14.74 -30.31
N PRO A 596 -23.98 -15.40 -30.72
CA PRO A 596 -23.90 -16.85 -30.71
C PRO A 596 -23.76 -17.39 -29.29
N TRP A 597 -24.34 -18.56 -29.06
CA TRP A 597 -24.26 -19.26 -27.78
C TRP A 597 -22.86 -19.85 -27.54
N LEU A 598 -22.25 -19.54 -26.40
CA LEU A 598 -20.91 -20.00 -26.02
C LEU A 598 -20.91 -21.17 -25.02
N GLY A 599 -22.06 -21.48 -24.41
CA GLY A 599 -22.17 -22.52 -23.39
C GLY A 599 -22.24 -23.95 -23.95
N GLY A 600 -22.10 -24.92 -23.06
CA GLY A 600 -22.34 -26.33 -23.36
C GLY A 600 -23.83 -26.63 -23.60
N GLN A 601 -24.12 -27.83 -24.13
CA GLN A 601 -25.51 -28.31 -24.29
C GLN A 601 -26.13 -28.83 -22.98
N ALA A 602 -25.34 -28.92 -21.91
CA ALA A 602 -25.77 -29.32 -20.57
C ALA A 602 -25.01 -28.51 -19.51
N ALA A 603 -25.58 -28.40 -18.31
CA ALA A 603 -24.91 -27.76 -17.19
C ALA A 603 -23.66 -28.54 -16.76
N GLU A 604 -22.57 -27.82 -16.48
CA GLU A 604 -21.35 -28.40 -15.91
C GLU A 604 -21.62 -28.80 -14.46
N SER A 605 -21.26 -30.03 -14.08
CA SER A 605 -21.38 -30.48 -12.70
C SER A 605 -20.32 -29.81 -11.83
N THR A 606 -20.76 -29.22 -10.70
CA THR A 606 -19.89 -28.77 -9.60
C THR A 606 -19.52 -29.91 -8.65
N ASP A 607 -19.92 -31.14 -8.97
CA ASP A 607 -19.61 -32.32 -8.14
C ASP A 607 -18.10 -32.42 -7.94
N SER A 608 -17.71 -32.09 -6.72
CA SER A 608 -16.33 -32.11 -6.28
C SER A 608 -15.79 -33.52 -6.49
N LEU A 609 -14.73 -33.66 -7.29
CA LEU A 609 -13.84 -34.81 -7.17
C LEU A 609 -13.59 -35.04 -5.67
N PRO A 610 -13.67 -36.28 -5.15
CA PRO A 610 -13.35 -36.55 -3.77
C PRO A 610 -11.96 -35.97 -3.51
N ARG A 611 -11.92 -34.95 -2.65
CA ARG A 611 -10.67 -34.38 -2.16
C ARG A 611 -9.99 -35.51 -1.38
N SER A 612 -9.16 -36.31 -2.05
CA SER A 612 -8.02 -36.88 -1.34
C SER A 612 -7.26 -35.68 -0.79
N PRO A 613 -7.09 -35.57 0.53
CA PRO A 613 -6.04 -34.72 1.05
C PRO A 613 -4.77 -35.08 0.27
N LEU A 614 -3.92 -34.11 -0.05
CA LEU A 614 -2.52 -34.39 -0.30
C LEU A 614 -1.97 -35.03 0.99
N ALA A 615 -2.20 -36.33 1.14
CA ALA A 615 -1.44 -37.18 2.01
C ALA A 615 -0.06 -37.21 1.37
N TYR A 616 0.91 -36.64 2.07
CA TYR A 616 2.28 -37.07 1.92
C TYR A 616 2.29 -38.60 1.86
N PRO A 617 3.05 -39.23 0.95
CA PRO A 617 3.15 -40.68 0.94
C PRO A 617 3.79 -41.10 2.26
N ALA A 618 2.96 -41.50 3.22
CA ALA A 618 3.40 -42.34 4.32
C ALA A 618 3.83 -43.65 3.67
N LEU A 619 5.14 -43.86 3.62
CA LEU A 619 5.72 -45.15 3.28
C LEU A 619 5.03 -46.21 4.14
N ALA A 620 4.45 -47.19 3.47
CA ALA A 620 3.76 -48.30 4.08
C ALA A 620 4.63 -48.95 5.16
N GLU A 621 4.19 -48.88 6.42
CA GLU A 621 4.72 -49.72 7.47
C GLU A 621 4.35 -51.17 7.14
N SER A 622 5.35 -51.94 6.76
CA SER A 622 5.25 -53.39 6.67
C SER A 622 4.97 -53.94 8.06
N SER A 623 3.80 -54.56 8.21
CA SER A 623 3.43 -55.30 9.41
C SER A 623 4.33 -56.54 9.53
N SER A 624 5.37 -56.45 10.37
CA SER A 624 6.01 -57.62 10.94
C SER A 624 5.50 -57.79 12.37
N SER A 625 4.79 -58.89 12.57
CA SER A 625 4.29 -59.36 13.85
C SER A 625 5.46 -59.75 14.73
N GLU A 626 5.74 -59.00 15.80
CA GLU A 626 6.59 -59.48 16.89
C GLU A 626 5.97 -59.23 18.27
N VAL A 627 6.23 -60.24 19.09
CA VAL A 627 5.56 -60.60 20.35
C VAL A 627 5.97 -59.64 21.47
N LYS A 628 4.98 -59.18 22.25
CA LYS A 628 5.20 -58.45 23.50
C LYS A 628 5.87 -59.35 24.54
N GLN A 629 7.04 -58.95 25.03
CA GLN A 629 7.47 -59.22 26.41
C GLN A 629 7.97 -57.94 27.10
N PRO A 630 7.75 -57.79 28.42
CA PRO A 630 7.89 -56.52 29.11
C PRO A 630 9.30 -56.34 29.71
N VAL A 631 9.80 -55.10 29.69
CA VAL A 631 10.97 -54.67 30.47
C VAL A 631 10.52 -53.52 31.39
N PRO A 632 10.90 -53.52 32.68
CA PRO A 632 10.29 -52.64 33.68
C PRO A 632 10.83 -51.21 33.64
N SER A 633 9.95 -50.33 34.11
CA SER A 633 10.06 -48.88 34.22
C SER A 633 11.33 -48.38 34.93
N ALA A 634 12.07 -47.49 34.27
CA ALA A 634 12.89 -46.47 34.91
C ALA A 634 12.30 -45.08 34.58
N SER A 635 12.08 -44.31 35.63
CA SER A 635 11.42 -43.01 35.70
C SER A 635 12.01 -41.94 34.78
N ARG A 636 11.17 -41.34 33.93
CA ARG A 636 11.45 -40.08 33.21
C ARG A 636 11.37 -38.90 34.18
N PRO A 637 12.27 -37.89 34.08
CA PRO A 637 12.05 -36.59 34.70
C PRO A 637 10.87 -35.88 34.02
N THR A 638 10.09 -35.16 34.81
CA THR A 638 8.96 -34.33 34.38
C THR A 638 9.39 -33.38 33.25
N PRO A 639 8.67 -33.30 32.12
CA PRO A 639 8.97 -32.32 31.09
C PRO A 639 8.67 -30.92 31.62
N ALA A 640 9.66 -30.03 31.55
CA ALA A 640 9.43 -28.59 31.65
C ALA A 640 8.41 -28.17 30.58
N PRO A 641 7.54 -27.19 30.85
CA PRO A 641 6.51 -26.79 29.90
C PRO A 641 7.19 -26.31 28.61
N GLU A 642 6.90 -27.01 27.51
CA GLU A 642 7.24 -26.57 26.17
C GLU A 642 6.67 -25.16 25.98
N ARG A 643 7.55 -24.16 25.93
CA ARG A 643 7.23 -22.88 25.30
C ARG A 643 6.93 -23.19 23.84
N ARG A 644 5.67 -23.47 23.54
CA ARG A 644 5.15 -23.40 22.17
C ARG A 644 5.38 -21.98 21.70
N LEU A 645 6.39 -21.79 20.84
CA LEU A 645 6.46 -20.62 20.00
C LEU A 645 5.10 -20.51 19.29
N PRO A 646 4.41 -19.36 19.37
CA PRO A 646 3.15 -19.20 18.67
C PRO A 646 3.42 -19.43 17.18
N PRO A 647 2.57 -20.20 16.47
CA PRO A 647 2.68 -20.24 15.01
C PRO A 647 2.59 -18.80 14.55
N SER A 648 3.55 -18.35 13.73
CA SER A 648 3.43 -17.09 13.02
C SER A 648 2.22 -17.22 12.11
N LYS A 649 1.05 -16.88 12.64
CA LYS A 649 -0.17 -16.69 11.86
C LYS A 649 0.10 -15.47 10.98
N ARG A 650 0.78 -15.65 9.85
CA ARG A 650 0.60 -14.76 8.70
C ARG A 650 -0.91 -14.75 8.50
N LYS A 651 -1.56 -13.63 8.84
CA LYS A 651 -3.00 -13.48 8.62
C LYS A 651 -3.21 -13.76 7.14
N ALA A 652 -4.02 -14.77 6.83
CA ALA A 652 -4.42 -15.00 5.46
C ALA A 652 -5.08 -13.69 4.96
N PRO A 653 -4.76 -13.24 3.75
CA PRO A 653 -5.34 -12.02 3.22
C PRO A 653 -6.87 -12.11 3.27
N THR A 654 -7.52 -11.01 3.62
CA THR A 654 -8.98 -10.98 3.68
C THR A 654 -9.57 -11.12 2.28
N ARG A 655 -10.83 -11.57 2.19
CA ARG A 655 -11.51 -11.71 0.89
C ARG A 655 -11.54 -10.38 0.12
N SER A 656 -11.77 -9.28 0.83
CA SER A 656 -11.75 -7.92 0.27
C SER A 656 -10.35 -7.51 -0.24
N GLU A 657 -9.28 -7.86 0.49
CA GLU A 657 -7.91 -7.62 0.02
C GLU A 657 -7.59 -8.39 -1.27
N LEU A 658 -8.02 -9.66 -1.36
CA LEU A 658 -7.82 -10.47 -2.57
C LEU A 658 -8.64 -9.94 -3.77
N GLU A 659 -9.86 -9.46 -3.53
CA GLU A 659 -10.69 -8.82 -4.56
C GLU A 659 -10.05 -7.50 -5.05
N ARG A 660 -9.47 -6.69 -4.15
CA ARG A 660 -8.69 -5.49 -4.49
C ARG A 660 -7.44 -5.81 -5.32
N LEU A 661 -6.69 -6.85 -4.94
CA LEU A 661 -5.51 -7.27 -5.70
C LEU A 661 -5.90 -7.77 -7.09
N ARG A 662 -7.03 -8.48 -7.22
CA ARG A 662 -7.53 -8.92 -8.53
C ARG A 662 -7.88 -7.73 -9.43
N SER A 663 -8.53 -6.68 -8.88
CA SER A 663 -8.83 -5.49 -9.67
C SER A 663 -7.54 -4.79 -10.11
N GLN A 664 -6.59 -4.55 -9.20
CA GLN A 664 -5.29 -3.96 -9.54
C GLN A 664 -4.55 -4.72 -10.64
N LEU A 665 -4.53 -6.07 -10.57
CA LEU A 665 -3.89 -6.90 -11.59
C LEU A 665 -4.53 -6.72 -12.97
N ARG A 666 -5.85 -6.58 -13.03
CA ARG A 666 -6.58 -6.37 -14.29
C ARG A 666 -6.41 -4.96 -14.82
N ASN A 667 -6.35 -3.95 -13.95
CA ASN A 667 -6.09 -2.57 -14.35
C ASN A 667 -4.71 -2.44 -14.96
N TRP A 668 -3.76 -3.16 -14.37
CA TRP A 668 -2.40 -3.23 -14.85
C TRP A 668 -2.32 -3.79 -16.29
N ILE A 669 -3.21 -4.70 -16.70
CA ILE A 669 -3.27 -5.20 -18.10
C ILE A 669 -3.52 -4.05 -19.08
N ASP A 670 -4.37 -3.09 -18.71
CA ASP A 670 -4.75 -1.97 -19.59
C ASP A 670 -3.84 -0.75 -19.43
N SER A 671 -3.41 -0.44 -18.19
CA SER A 671 -2.65 0.77 -17.86
C SER A 671 -1.13 0.61 -18.02
N GLY A 672 -0.62 -0.63 -18.00
CA GLY A 672 0.81 -0.93 -17.94
C GLY A 672 1.48 -0.56 -16.61
N HIS A 673 0.73 -0.05 -15.62
CA HIS A 673 1.22 0.30 -14.29
C HIS A 673 0.68 -0.63 -13.19
N LEU A 674 1.56 -1.08 -12.29
CA LEU A 674 1.20 -1.87 -11.11
C LEU A 674 1.01 -0.97 -9.90
N ASP A 675 -0.24 -0.83 -9.46
CA ASP A 675 -0.54 -0.18 -8.19
C ASP A 675 0.13 -0.96 -7.03
N THR A 676 0.70 -0.25 -6.06
CA THR A 676 1.37 -0.85 -4.88
C THR A 676 2.46 -1.90 -5.23
N PRO A 677 3.56 -1.52 -5.90
CA PRO A 677 4.56 -2.48 -6.38
C PRO A 677 5.24 -3.31 -5.27
N SER A 678 5.28 -2.80 -4.04
CA SER A 678 5.82 -3.51 -2.88
C SER A 678 4.99 -4.74 -2.46
N GLU A 679 3.65 -4.66 -2.56
CA GLU A 679 2.76 -5.78 -2.24
C GLU A 679 2.90 -6.91 -3.26
N TRP A 680 2.99 -6.57 -4.54
CA TRP A 680 3.17 -7.55 -5.63
C TRP A 680 4.53 -8.25 -5.57
N ASN A 681 5.61 -7.50 -5.32
CA ASN A 681 6.94 -8.07 -5.13
C ASN A 681 6.99 -9.05 -3.96
N LYS A 682 6.31 -8.72 -2.85
CA LYS A 682 6.18 -9.63 -1.70
C LYS A 682 5.41 -10.90 -2.06
N ARG A 683 4.35 -10.80 -2.86
CA ARG A 683 3.53 -11.94 -3.27
C ARG A 683 4.29 -12.91 -4.18
N VAL A 684 5.02 -12.38 -5.16
CA VAL A 684 5.92 -13.18 -6.00
C VAL A 684 7.02 -13.82 -5.17
N HIS A 685 7.61 -13.09 -4.22
CA HIS A 685 8.56 -13.67 -3.27
C HIS A 685 7.94 -14.84 -2.47
N ASP A 686 6.72 -14.68 -1.95
CA ASP A 686 6.04 -15.74 -1.22
C ASP A 686 5.79 -16.98 -2.10
N LEU A 687 5.50 -16.81 -3.40
CA LEU A 687 5.41 -17.91 -4.37
C LEU A 687 6.77 -18.56 -4.61
N VAL A 688 7.83 -17.78 -4.83
CA VAL A 688 9.19 -18.28 -5.00
C VAL A 688 9.61 -19.11 -3.78
N GLN A 689 9.27 -18.68 -2.56
CA GLN A 689 9.57 -19.43 -1.33
C GLN A 689 8.83 -20.78 -1.20
N THR A 690 7.85 -21.07 -2.08
CA THR A 690 7.21 -22.40 -2.15
C THR A 690 7.95 -23.39 -3.04
N ILE A 691 8.93 -22.93 -3.83
CA ILE A 691 9.78 -23.79 -4.66
C ILE A 691 10.62 -24.70 -3.78
N ASP A 692 10.68 -25.99 -4.13
CA ASP A 692 11.61 -26.91 -3.49
C ASP A 692 13.04 -26.58 -3.95
N SER A 693 13.87 -26.08 -3.03
CA SER A 693 15.24 -25.65 -3.33
C SER A 693 16.11 -26.77 -3.94
N ARG A 694 15.76 -28.05 -3.70
CA ARG A 694 16.48 -29.19 -4.27
C ARG A 694 16.29 -29.33 -5.77
N ARG A 695 15.16 -28.88 -6.32
CA ARG A 695 14.89 -28.91 -7.77
C ARG A 695 15.77 -27.98 -8.56
N ILE A 696 16.22 -26.90 -7.92
CA ILE A 696 17.13 -25.92 -8.48
C ILE A 696 18.55 -26.13 -7.93
N GLU A 697 18.91 -27.31 -7.42
CA GLU A 697 20.26 -27.62 -6.92
C GLU A 697 20.83 -26.64 -5.88
N LEU A 698 19.98 -26.16 -4.96
CA LEU A 698 20.37 -25.30 -3.85
C LEU A 698 19.99 -25.89 -2.49
N ASP A 699 20.85 -25.65 -1.50
CA ASP A 699 20.48 -25.90 -0.11
C ASP A 699 19.47 -24.84 0.39
N PRO A 700 18.63 -25.16 1.40
CA PRO A 700 17.59 -24.26 1.88
C PRO A 700 18.11 -22.93 2.45
N TYR A 701 19.34 -22.90 3.00
CA TYR A 701 19.92 -21.69 3.56
C TYR A 701 20.32 -20.72 2.45
N THR A 702 21.08 -21.20 1.48
CA THR A 702 21.56 -20.40 0.34
C THR A 702 20.37 -19.89 -0.49
N PHE A 703 19.36 -20.74 -0.73
CA PHE A 703 18.12 -20.34 -1.40
C PHE A 703 17.44 -19.14 -0.73
N ARG A 704 17.21 -19.20 0.59
CA ARG A 704 16.56 -18.11 1.34
C ARG A 704 17.40 -16.84 1.41
N ARG A 705 18.73 -16.96 1.37
CA ARG A 705 19.65 -15.81 1.43
C ARG A 705 19.81 -15.12 0.09
N LEU A 706 19.76 -15.85 -1.03
CA LEU A 706 19.80 -15.28 -2.36
C LEU A 706 18.46 -14.62 -2.74
N LEU A 707 17.34 -15.29 -2.48
CA LEU A 707 16.00 -14.87 -2.90
C LEU A 707 15.21 -14.25 -1.76
N THR A 708 15.72 -13.14 -1.19
CA THR A 708 15.02 -12.39 -0.15
C THR A 708 13.91 -11.51 -0.73
N GLN A 709 12.99 -11.03 0.11
CA GLN A 709 11.90 -10.14 -0.31
C GLN A 709 12.40 -8.84 -0.98
N GLU A 710 13.59 -8.35 -0.59
CA GLU A 710 14.20 -7.17 -1.20
C GLU A 710 14.78 -7.45 -2.59
N GLN A 711 15.18 -8.70 -2.85
CA GLN A 711 15.84 -9.12 -4.08
C GLN A 711 14.86 -9.50 -5.20
N VAL A 712 13.67 -9.98 -4.84
CA VAL A 712 12.64 -10.37 -5.80
C VAL A 712 11.89 -9.14 -6.29
N LYS A 713 11.94 -8.87 -7.59
CA LYS A 713 11.26 -7.76 -8.26
C LYS A 713 10.52 -8.22 -9.49
N ILE A 714 9.33 -7.68 -9.73
CA ILE A 714 8.68 -7.73 -11.03
C ILE A 714 9.27 -6.62 -11.89
N GLU A 715 9.52 -6.91 -13.17
CA GLU A 715 9.99 -5.93 -14.13
C GLU A 715 9.14 -4.64 -14.11
N GLY A 716 9.80 -3.47 -14.09
CA GLY A 716 9.14 -2.16 -13.99
C GLY A 716 8.77 -1.69 -12.58
N THR A 717 8.86 -2.54 -11.55
CA THR A 717 8.46 -2.18 -10.16
C THR A 717 9.57 -1.62 -9.27
N GLY A 718 10.79 -1.50 -9.79
CA GLY A 718 11.94 -1.01 -9.02
C GLY A 718 13.11 -0.61 -9.92
N PRO A 719 14.17 0.00 -9.35
CA PRO A 719 15.35 0.38 -10.11
C PRO A 719 15.97 -0.87 -10.75
N ALA A 720 16.26 -0.78 -12.05
CA ALA A 720 16.84 -1.85 -12.85
C ALA A 720 18.31 -2.10 -12.44
N HIS A 721 18.51 -2.73 -11.29
CA HIS A 721 19.82 -3.14 -10.84
C HIS A 721 20.08 -4.59 -11.29
N ARG A 722 21.25 -4.84 -11.87
CA ARG A 722 21.69 -6.19 -12.29
C ARG A 722 21.78 -7.20 -11.14
N SER A 723 21.57 -6.77 -9.90
CA SER A 723 21.60 -7.64 -8.74
C SER A 723 20.29 -8.37 -8.43
N TYR A 724 19.15 -7.81 -8.87
CA TYR A 724 17.85 -8.30 -8.46
C TYR A 724 17.42 -9.54 -9.24
N PHE A 725 16.62 -10.39 -8.59
CA PHE A 725 15.87 -11.45 -9.24
C PHE A 725 14.65 -10.82 -9.91
N ILE A 726 14.74 -10.62 -11.23
CA ILE A 726 13.70 -9.96 -12.02
C ILE A 726 12.78 -11.01 -12.63
N VAL A 727 11.50 -10.96 -12.27
CA VAL A 727 10.45 -11.72 -12.92
C VAL A 727 9.90 -10.89 -14.08
N PRO A 728 9.96 -11.40 -15.32
CA PRO A 728 9.63 -10.62 -16.51
C PRO A 728 8.14 -10.32 -16.58
N LEU A 729 7.80 -9.24 -17.29
CA LEU A 729 6.44 -8.76 -17.40
C LEU A 729 5.63 -9.45 -18.51
N GLU A 730 5.42 -10.76 -18.39
CA GLU A 730 4.80 -11.57 -19.45
C GLU A 730 3.41 -12.13 -19.09
N LYS A 731 2.64 -12.53 -20.13
CA LYS A 731 1.28 -13.08 -20.01
C LYS A 731 1.18 -14.25 -19.01
N TRP A 732 2.19 -15.11 -18.95
CA TRP A 732 2.19 -16.25 -18.01
C TRP A 732 2.34 -15.85 -16.54
N VAL A 733 2.98 -14.72 -16.25
CA VAL A 733 3.08 -14.17 -14.88
C VAL A 733 1.74 -13.60 -14.46
N GLN A 734 1.10 -12.86 -15.36
CA GLN A 734 -0.25 -12.31 -15.15
C GLN A 734 -1.26 -13.43 -14.89
N GLU A 735 -1.34 -14.43 -15.78
CA GLU A 735 -2.24 -15.57 -15.65
C GLU A 735 -1.95 -16.40 -14.39
N GLY A 736 -0.69 -16.58 -14.02
CA GLY A 736 -0.30 -17.32 -12.82
C GLY A 736 -0.63 -16.57 -11.52
N LEU A 737 -0.42 -15.25 -11.48
CA LEU A 737 -0.81 -14.42 -10.34
C LEU A 737 -2.33 -14.39 -10.18
N GLU A 738 -3.07 -14.23 -11.26
CA GLU A 738 -4.53 -14.28 -11.24
C GLU A 738 -5.03 -15.66 -10.80
N ALA A 739 -4.41 -16.74 -11.27
CA ALA A 739 -4.74 -18.10 -10.86
C ALA A 739 -4.53 -18.32 -9.35
N ASP A 740 -3.43 -17.84 -8.76
CA ASP A 740 -3.23 -17.96 -7.31
C ASP A 740 -4.22 -17.10 -6.50
N ILE A 741 -4.72 -15.98 -7.05
CA ILE A 741 -5.80 -15.21 -6.40
C ILE A 741 -7.13 -15.96 -6.53
N ALA A 742 -7.49 -16.41 -7.74
CA ALA A 742 -8.76 -17.09 -8.04
C ALA A 742 -8.93 -18.37 -7.21
N LEU A 743 -7.89 -19.21 -7.14
CA LEU A 743 -7.89 -20.46 -6.36
C LEU A 743 -8.05 -20.24 -4.84
N ARG A 744 -7.76 -19.02 -4.34
CA ARG A 744 -7.96 -18.66 -2.93
C ARG A 744 -9.33 -18.03 -2.67
N LEU A 745 -9.88 -17.32 -3.65
CA LEU A 745 -11.18 -16.63 -3.58
C LEU A 745 -12.36 -17.58 -3.75
N ASP A 746 -12.36 -18.38 -4.82
CA ASP A 746 -13.48 -19.27 -5.16
C ASP A 746 -13.09 -20.73 -4.92
N LYS A 747 -13.83 -21.40 -4.03
CA LYS A 747 -13.64 -22.82 -3.71
C LYS A 747 -14.63 -23.73 -4.44
N ASP A 748 -15.65 -23.15 -5.07
CA ASP A 748 -16.79 -23.82 -5.70
C ASP A 748 -16.76 -23.63 -7.23
N MET A 749 -15.54 -23.63 -7.80
CA MET A 749 -15.30 -23.49 -9.23
C MET A 749 -15.67 -24.77 -9.99
N SER A 750 -16.07 -24.63 -11.27
CA SER A 750 -16.23 -25.79 -12.15
C SER A 750 -14.90 -26.53 -12.35
N ILE A 751 -14.96 -27.82 -12.67
CA ILE A 751 -13.76 -28.66 -12.88
C ILE A 751 -12.85 -28.05 -13.97
N ARG A 752 -13.45 -27.55 -15.05
CA ARG A 752 -12.74 -26.90 -16.16
C ARG A 752 -12.00 -25.64 -15.69
N ALA A 753 -12.65 -24.80 -14.89
CA ALA A 753 -12.04 -23.58 -14.36
C ALA A 753 -10.92 -23.90 -13.35
N LEU A 754 -11.15 -24.87 -12.46
CA LEU A 754 -10.14 -25.34 -11.51
C LEU A 754 -8.88 -25.88 -12.22
N GLU A 755 -9.05 -26.68 -13.26
CA GLU A 755 -7.94 -27.19 -14.06
C GLU A 755 -7.19 -26.08 -14.79
N PHE A 756 -7.90 -25.11 -15.37
CA PHE A 756 -7.29 -23.97 -16.05
C PHE A 756 -6.35 -23.19 -15.11
N HIS A 757 -6.85 -22.79 -13.93
CA HIS A 757 -6.03 -22.04 -12.97
C HIS A 757 -4.88 -22.87 -12.40
N ARG A 758 -5.09 -24.16 -12.13
CA ARG A 758 -3.99 -25.05 -11.69
C ARG A 758 -2.90 -25.17 -12.74
N ARG A 759 -3.25 -25.28 -14.02
CA ARG A 759 -2.28 -25.33 -15.12
C ARG A 759 -1.54 -24.00 -15.27
N ALA A 760 -2.26 -22.87 -15.23
CA ALA A 760 -1.63 -21.54 -15.30
C ALA A 760 -0.64 -21.31 -14.15
N LEU A 761 -1.03 -21.65 -12.92
CA LEU A 761 -0.15 -21.57 -11.77
C LEU A 761 1.04 -22.53 -11.89
N ALA A 762 0.84 -23.76 -12.36
CA ALA A 762 1.93 -24.71 -12.57
C ALA A 762 2.94 -24.22 -13.62
N VAL A 763 2.47 -23.62 -14.72
CA VAL A 763 3.34 -23.01 -15.75
C VAL A 763 4.15 -21.87 -15.14
N MET A 764 3.52 -21.00 -14.34
CA MET A 764 4.22 -19.92 -13.64
C MET A 764 5.28 -20.47 -12.68
N MET A 765 4.93 -21.46 -11.85
CA MET A 765 5.86 -22.06 -10.90
C MET A 765 7.05 -22.71 -11.60
N HIS A 766 6.84 -23.42 -12.71
CA HIS A 766 7.92 -24.04 -13.46
C HIS A 766 8.88 -23.01 -14.09
N ARG A 767 8.35 -21.93 -14.67
CA ARG A 767 9.18 -20.84 -15.20
C ARG A 767 9.91 -20.07 -14.10
N LEU A 768 9.29 -19.90 -12.94
CA LEU A 768 9.97 -19.34 -11.78
C LEU A 768 11.11 -20.23 -11.27
N GLU A 769 10.95 -21.56 -11.33
CA GLU A 769 12.04 -22.51 -11.03
C GLU A 769 13.23 -22.32 -11.99
N GLU A 770 12.98 -22.24 -13.30
CA GLU A 770 14.01 -21.99 -14.32
C GLU A 770 14.72 -20.65 -14.09
N LEU A 771 13.97 -19.56 -13.94
CA LEU A 771 14.54 -18.23 -13.67
C LEU A 771 15.34 -18.19 -12.37
N ALA A 772 14.85 -18.85 -11.31
CA ALA A 772 15.55 -18.90 -10.03
C ALA A 772 16.87 -19.69 -10.13
N SER A 773 16.90 -20.76 -10.94
CA SER A 773 18.12 -21.50 -11.24
C SER A 773 19.13 -20.62 -11.99
N ASP A 774 18.70 -19.97 -13.07
CA ASP A 774 19.56 -19.07 -13.85
C ASP A 774 20.13 -17.93 -12.99
N TYR A 775 19.30 -17.36 -12.13
CA TYR A 775 19.73 -16.34 -11.18
C TYR A 775 20.77 -16.87 -10.18
N ALA A 776 20.59 -18.10 -9.69
CA ALA A 776 21.54 -18.75 -8.80
C ALA A 776 22.88 -19.04 -9.50
N ASP A 777 22.85 -19.47 -10.76
CA ASP A 777 24.05 -19.70 -11.58
C ASP A 777 24.85 -18.43 -11.79
N GLN A 778 24.16 -17.31 -12.06
CA GLN A 778 24.79 -16.00 -12.19
C GLN A 778 25.44 -15.53 -10.88
N ARG A 779 24.85 -15.87 -9.72
CA ARG A 779 25.31 -15.40 -8.40
C ARG A 779 26.43 -16.24 -7.80
N LEU A 780 26.32 -17.57 -7.89
CA LEU A 780 27.26 -18.49 -7.24
C LEU A 780 28.42 -18.91 -8.16
N SER A 781 28.34 -18.58 -9.45
CA SER A 781 29.26 -19.00 -10.50
C SER A 781 29.18 -20.50 -10.81
N LEU A 782 29.46 -20.83 -12.07
CA LEU A 782 29.57 -22.19 -12.58
C LEU A 782 31.03 -22.63 -12.66
N TRP A 783 31.27 -23.92 -12.45
CA TRP A 783 32.52 -24.59 -12.76
C TRP A 783 32.68 -24.79 -14.27
N GLN A 784 33.90 -25.12 -14.71
CA GLN A 784 34.17 -25.42 -16.14
C GLN A 784 33.39 -26.63 -16.65
N ASP A 785 32.98 -27.54 -15.77
CA ASP A 785 32.15 -28.71 -16.08
C ASP A 785 30.63 -28.39 -16.11
N GLY A 786 30.25 -27.13 -15.90
CA GLY A 786 28.86 -26.67 -15.87
C GLY A 786 28.13 -26.87 -14.54
N SER A 787 28.77 -27.46 -13.53
CA SER A 787 28.16 -27.63 -12.20
C SER A 787 28.20 -26.32 -11.39
N ARG A 788 27.19 -26.07 -10.54
CA ARG A 788 27.15 -24.88 -9.68
C ARG A 788 28.08 -25.00 -8.49
N TRP A 789 28.76 -23.90 -8.14
CA TRP A 789 29.56 -23.86 -6.93
C TRP A 789 28.70 -23.91 -5.66
N SER A 790 29.04 -24.82 -4.74
CA SER A 790 28.40 -24.94 -3.43
C SER A 790 29.22 -24.21 -2.36
N PRO A 791 28.60 -23.39 -1.49
CA PRO A 791 29.29 -22.77 -0.36
C PRO A 791 29.69 -23.76 0.75
N VAL A 792 29.07 -24.95 0.82
CA VAL A 792 29.23 -25.89 1.95
C VAL A 792 30.69 -26.29 2.20
N PRO A 793 31.49 -26.71 1.18
CA PRO A 793 32.92 -27.01 1.36
C PRO A 793 33.72 -25.84 1.91
N ALA A 794 33.49 -24.62 1.41
CA ALA A 794 34.25 -23.43 1.79
C ALA A 794 33.97 -23.02 3.25
N PHE A 795 32.69 -23.01 3.66
CA PHE A 795 32.30 -22.78 5.06
C PHE A 795 32.91 -23.82 5.99
N THR A 796 32.88 -25.09 5.59
CA THR A 796 33.45 -26.21 6.33
C THR A 796 34.95 -26.02 6.55
N GLN A 797 35.71 -25.72 5.48
CA GLN A 797 37.16 -25.62 5.57
C GLN A 797 37.63 -24.39 6.36
N VAL A 798 36.97 -23.24 6.25
CA VAL A 798 37.31 -22.04 7.01
C VAL A 798 37.05 -22.22 8.51
N LEU A 799 35.90 -22.80 8.88
CA LEU A 799 35.59 -23.09 10.29
C LEU A 799 36.53 -24.17 10.85
N LEU A 800 36.86 -25.19 10.05
CA LEU A 800 37.76 -26.26 10.45
C LEU A 800 39.19 -25.77 10.65
N ALA A 801 39.71 -24.97 9.72
CA ALA A 801 41.00 -24.32 9.83
C ALA A 801 41.10 -23.49 11.13
N ARG A 802 40.07 -22.72 11.45
CA ARG A 802 39.99 -21.98 12.71
C ARG A 802 40.00 -22.93 13.92
N ALA A 803 39.23 -24.01 13.89
CA ALA A 803 39.15 -24.98 14.98
C ALA A 803 40.52 -25.64 15.24
N TRP A 804 41.26 -26.00 14.19
CA TRP A 804 42.63 -26.52 14.28
C TRP A 804 43.60 -25.52 14.90
N LEU A 805 43.58 -24.27 14.43
CA LEU A 805 44.51 -23.25 14.91
C LEU A 805 44.22 -22.81 16.36
N ARG A 806 42.98 -22.99 16.84
CA ARG A 806 42.59 -22.75 18.24
C ARG A 806 42.86 -23.95 19.17
N GLY A 807 43.16 -25.12 18.61
CA GLY A 807 43.28 -26.37 19.36
C GLY A 807 41.94 -26.92 19.87
N ALA A 808 40.80 -26.53 19.27
CA ALA A 808 39.50 -27.09 19.66
C ALA A 808 39.28 -28.52 19.13
N VAL A 809 39.99 -28.86 18.06
CA VAL A 809 40.11 -30.20 17.46
C VAL A 809 41.44 -30.22 16.72
N PHE A 810 42.07 -31.38 16.58
CA PHE A 810 43.36 -31.52 15.94
C PHE A 810 43.20 -32.19 14.57
N ALA A 811 44.07 -31.88 13.61
CA ALA A 811 43.91 -32.36 12.22
C ALA A 811 44.08 -33.89 12.06
N ASP A 812 44.61 -34.59 13.07
CA ASP A 812 44.72 -36.04 13.17
C ASP A 812 43.45 -36.71 13.76
N ASP A 813 42.57 -35.95 14.42
CA ASP A 813 41.34 -36.48 15.04
C ASP A 813 40.35 -37.09 14.02
N PRO A 814 39.52 -38.06 14.46
CA PRO A 814 38.53 -38.71 13.60
C PRO A 814 37.47 -37.75 13.04
N LEU A 815 36.92 -38.08 11.87
CA LEU A 815 35.98 -37.21 11.12
C LEU A 815 34.80 -36.69 11.97
N HIS A 816 34.26 -37.52 12.86
CA HIS A 816 33.11 -37.15 13.68
C HIS A 816 33.45 -36.07 14.72
N GLU A 817 34.69 -36.01 15.22
CA GLU A 817 35.17 -34.95 16.12
C GLU A 817 35.38 -33.65 15.36
N GLN A 818 35.93 -33.73 14.14
CA GLN A 818 36.06 -32.57 13.24
C GLN A 818 34.70 -31.92 12.97
N LEU A 819 33.69 -32.75 12.64
CA LEU A 819 32.32 -32.29 12.41
C LEU A 819 31.70 -31.72 13.69
N ARG A 820 31.90 -32.38 14.84
CA ARG A 820 31.43 -31.87 16.13
C ARG A 820 32.01 -30.50 16.42
N ALA A 821 33.30 -30.28 16.18
CA ALA A 821 33.97 -29.01 16.48
C ALA A 821 33.44 -27.85 15.64
N ILE A 822 33.21 -28.05 14.34
CA ILE A 822 32.70 -26.99 13.47
C ILE A 822 31.20 -26.75 13.65
N LEU A 823 30.45 -27.74 14.13
CA LEU A 823 29.00 -27.66 14.36
C LEU A 823 28.62 -27.32 15.80
N SER A 824 29.53 -27.36 16.78
CA SER A 824 29.28 -26.98 18.18
C SER A 824 29.66 -25.53 18.43
N ASP A 825 29.11 -24.92 19.48
CA ASP A 825 29.50 -23.56 19.85
C ASP A 825 30.96 -23.51 20.29
N GLU A 826 31.60 -22.37 20.07
CA GLU A 826 33.04 -22.22 20.23
C GLU A 826 33.42 -22.15 21.72
N THR A 827 34.32 -23.02 22.17
CA THR A 827 34.83 -23.07 23.54
C THR A 827 36.04 -22.15 23.73
N GLU A 828 36.58 -22.05 24.94
CA GLU A 828 37.85 -21.33 25.19
C GLU A 828 39.00 -21.96 24.39
N ALA A 829 39.99 -21.15 23.98
CA ALA A 829 41.09 -21.62 23.16
C ALA A 829 42.06 -22.44 24.02
N GLU A 830 42.38 -23.67 23.60
CA GLU A 830 43.40 -24.48 24.27
C GLU A 830 44.81 -23.97 23.96
N SER A 831 45.00 -23.31 22.81
CA SER A 831 46.26 -22.67 22.44
C SER A 831 46.25 -21.17 22.76
N ASP A 832 47.31 -20.68 23.41
CA ASP A 832 47.50 -19.23 23.61
C ASP A 832 47.82 -18.59 22.24
N PRO A 833 46.94 -17.74 21.68
CA PRO A 833 47.16 -17.17 20.35
C PRO A 833 48.33 -16.18 20.33
N THR A 834 48.70 -15.57 21.46
CA THR A 834 49.70 -14.49 21.49
C THR A 834 51.12 -14.99 21.25
N ALA A 835 51.42 -16.24 21.63
CA ALA A 835 52.73 -16.89 21.52
C ALA A 835 52.98 -17.60 20.17
N ARG A 836 52.02 -17.50 19.23
CA ARG A 836 52.06 -18.12 17.90
C ARG A 836 52.64 -17.18 16.84
N SER A 837 53.02 -17.74 15.69
CA SER A 837 53.51 -16.98 14.53
C SER A 837 52.51 -15.92 14.05
N GLN A 838 53.01 -14.84 13.43
CA GLN A 838 52.17 -13.74 12.93
C GLN A 838 51.05 -14.21 11.99
N PRO A 839 51.30 -15.07 10.97
CA PRO A 839 50.24 -15.54 10.07
C PRO A 839 49.15 -16.37 10.77
N TRP A 840 49.51 -17.10 11.84
CA TRP A 840 48.55 -17.83 12.68
C TRP A 840 47.58 -16.88 13.37
N ARG A 841 48.12 -15.80 13.95
CA ARG A 841 47.33 -14.76 14.62
C ARG A 841 46.45 -14.00 13.66
N ASP A 842 46.98 -13.64 12.49
CA ASP A 842 46.25 -12.88 11.47
C ASP A 842 45.02 -13.66 10.97
N TYR A 843 45.15 -14.98 10.79
CA TYR A 843 44.02 -15.83 10.40
C TYR A 843 42.94 -15.95 11.51
N LEU A 844 43.35 -16.11 12.76
CA LEU A 844 42.41 -16.16 13.89
C LEU A 844 41.71 -14.81 14.11
N ALA A 845 42.40 -13.70 13.86
CA ALA A 845 41.83 -12.36 13.93
C ALA A 845 40.82 -12.13 12.79
N SER A 846 41.15 -12.50 11.55
CA SER A 846 40.28 -12.28 10.38
C SER A 846 38.96 -13.06 10.41
N THR A 847 38.93 -14.17 11.15
CA THR A 847 37.76 -15.03 11.34
C THR A 847 36.98 -14.77 12.63
N LYS A 848 37.48 -13.90 13.53
CA LYS A 848 36.92 -13.69 14.88
C LYS A 848 35.49 -13.17 14.87
N ASP A 849 35.17 -12.17 14.05
CA ASP A 849 33.84 -11.54 14.09
C ASP A 849 32.80 -12.28 13.23
N TRP A 850 33.23 -13.31 12.50
CA TRP A 850 32.39 -14.02 11.52
C TRP A 850 32.07 -15.46 11.90
N HIS A 851 32.85 -16.11 12.77
CA HIS A 851 32.73 -17.54 13.03
C HIS A 851 31.33 -17.97 13.47
N GLU A 852 30.62 -17.19 14.30
CA GLU A 852 29.27 -17.55 14.76
C GLU A 852 28.26 -17.55 13.62
N ARG A 853 28.33 -16.52 12.75
CA ARG A 853 27.45 -16.40 11.58
C ARG A 853 27.72 -17.52 10.58
N LEU A 854 29.00 -17.80 10.31
CA LEU A 854 29.41 -18.88 9.40
C LEU A 854 28.95 -20.24 9.93
N ARG A 855 29.13 -20.49 11.22
CA ARG A 855 28.69 -21.75 11.87
C ARG A 855 27.18 -21.92 11.79
N LYS A 856 26.41 -20.87 12.10
CA LYS A 856 24.95 -20.90 11.97
C LYS A 856 24.54 -21.18 10.53
N GLY A 857 25.16 -20.52 9.55
CA GLY A 857 24.93 -20.78 8.14
C GLY A 857 25.21 -22.22 7.75
N LEU A 858 26.34 -22.78 8.17
CA LEU A 858 26.69 -24.19 7.91
C LEU A 858 25.67 -25.17 8.52
N ARG A 859 25.22 -24.94 9.76
CA ARG A 859 24.18 -25.77 10.40
C ARG A 859 22.88 -25.78 9.59
N GLU A 860 22.48 -24.63 9.06
CA GLU A 860 21.26 -24.50 8.24
C GLU A 860 21.45 -25.13 6.85
N MET A 861 22.61 -24.97 6.21
CA MET A 861 22.93 -25.56 4.90
C MET A 861 22.91 -27.10 4.94
N LEU A 862 23.51 -27.71 5.98
CA LEU A 862 23.56 -29.16 6.13
C LEU A 862 22.20 -29.77 6.49
N GLY A 863 21.18 -28.93 6.73
CA GLY A 863 19.87 -29.36 7.18
C GLY A 863 20.01 -30.10 8.51
N THR A 864 20.40 -29.42 9.58
CA THR A 864 20.34 -29.94 10.95
C THR A 864 19.01 -29.54 11.60
N PRO A 865 17.86 -30.16 11.24
CA PRO A 865 16.58 -29.75 11.80
C PRO A 865 16.56 -30.00 13.30
N GLN A 866 16.15 -28.98 14.06
CA GLN A 866 15.87 -29.09 15.49
C GLN A 866 14.38 -29.37 15.72
N GLY A 867 14.03 -30.23 16.69
CA GLY A 867 12.65 -30.52 17.08
C GLY A 867 11.95 -31.62 16.27
N GLY A 868 10.62 -31.74 16.39
CA GLY A 868 9.83 -32.88 15.89
C GLY A 868 9.55 -32.94 14.38
N SER A 869 10.48 -32.51 13.52
CA SER A 869 10.31 -32.65 12.06
C SER A 869 10.56 -34.10 11.60
N GLN A 870 9.94 -34.54 10.50
CA GLN A 870 10.12 -35.90 9.96
C GLN A 870 11.58 -36.25 9.57
N GLY A 871 12.45 -35.24 9.44
CA GLY A 871 13.89 -35.40 9.15
C GLY A 871 14.81 -35.16 10.35
N PHE A 872 14.27 -35.12 11.58
CA PHE A 872 15.06 -34.92 12.80
C PHE A 872 16.20 -35.94 12.88
N GLY A 873 17.44 -35.45 12.82
CA GLY A 873 18.65 -36.26 12.97
C GLY A 873 19.38 -36.69 11.69
N LEU A 874 18.88 -36.35 10.49
CA LEU A 874 19.57 -36.63 9.22
C LEU A 874 20.12 -35.33 8.62
N ALA A 875 21.45 -35.19 8.59
CA ALA A 875 22.15 -34.07 7.96
C ALA A 875 22.97 -34.57 6.78
N ASP A 876 22.91 -33.87 5.64
CA ASP A 876 23.77 -34.19 4.49
C ASP A 876 25.16 -33.62 4.70
N VAL A 877 26.05 -34.45 5.21
CA VAL A 877 27.46 -34.11 5.46
C VAL A 877 28.38 -34.55 4.31
N SER A 878 27.86 -34.99 3.18
CA SER A 878 28.66 -35.60 2.10
C SER A 878 29.71 -34.62 1.55
N LEU A 879 29.26 -33.40 1.21
CA LEU A 879 30.14 -32.33 0.73
C LEU A 879 31.11 -31.84 1.81
N ALA A 880 30.63 -31.71 3.06
CA ALA A 880 31.45 -31.31 4.19
C ALA A 880 32.55 -32.34 4.48
N ALA A 881 32.22 -33.63 4.58
CA ALA A 881 33.17 -34.71 4.83
C ALA A 881 34.25 -34.81 3.74
N GLY A 882 33.86 -34.64 2.47
CA GLY A 882 34.80 -34.54 1.35
C GLY A 882 35.76 -33.37 1.50
N ALA A 883 35.26 -32.20 1.88
CA ALA A 883 36.04 -30.98 2.10
C ALA A 883 37.01 -31.11 3.29
N ILE A 884 36.58 -31.74 4.39
CA ILE A 884 37.42 -32.04 5.56
C ILE A 884 38.57 -32.96 5.13
N ARG A 885 38.28 -34.04 4.39
CA ARG A 885 39.31 -34.98 3.94
C ARG A 885 40.34 -34.30 3.04
N ARG A 886 39.91 -33.47 2.09
CA ARG A 886 40.81 -32.71 1.20
C ARG A 886 41.69 -31.74 1.98
N LEU A 887 41.11 -30.97 2.90
CA LEU A 887 41.88 -30.00 3.69
C LEU A 887 42.94 -30.70 4.56
N ARG A 888 42.63 -31.86 5.14
CA ARG A 888 43.58 -32.65 5.94
C ARG A 888 44.77 -33.15 5.12
N THR A 889 44.54 -33.59 3.89
CA THR A 889 45.62 -34.13 3.05
C THR A 889 46.47 -33.04 2.41
N THR A 890 45.86 -31.93 1.96
CA THR A 890 46.55 -30.90 1.19
C THR A 890 47.02 -29.70 2.01
N LEU A 891 46.37 -29.42 3.15
CA LEU A 891 46.47 -28.15 3.89
C LEU A 891 46.18 -26.91 3.02
N ARG A 892 45.41 -27.08 1.94
CA ARG A 892 44.98 -26.02 1.04
C ARG A 892 43.46 -25.98 0.99
N PHE A 893 42.91 -24.76 0.97
CA PHE A 893 41.49 -24.56 0.70
C PHE A 893 41.17 -25.03 -0.72
N ASP A 894 39.94 -25.51 -0.92
CA ASP A 894 39.43 -25.83 -2.24
C ASP A 894 39.46 -24.57 -3.13
N SER A 895 39.74 -24.74 -4.42
CA SER A 895 39.74 -23.64 -5.38
C SER A 895 38.37 -22.96 -5.42
N LEU A 896 38.36 -21.66 -5.70
CA LEU A 896 37.16 -20.91 -5.98
C LEU A 896 36.99 -20.75 -7.50
N PRO A 897 35.76 -20.59 -8.02
CA PRO A 897 35.56 -20.23 -9.42
C PRO A 897 36.22 -18.89 -9.76
N ASP A 898 36.82 -18.78 -10.95
CA ASP A 898 37.62 -17.62 -11.40
C ASP A 898 36.80 -16.32 -11.55
N THR A 899 35.46 -16.40 -11.61
CA THR A 899 34.58 -15.24 -11.75
C THR A 899 34.29 -14.61 -10.39
N ALA A 900 34.90 -13.46 -10.12
CA ALA A 900 34.61 -12.62 -8.95
C ALA A 900 33.21 -11.99 -9.08
N VAL A 901 32.17 -12.74 -8.69
CA VAL A 901 30.79 -12.22 -8.58
C VAL A 901 30.48 -11.85 -7.13
N GLU A 902 30.02 -10.62 -6.89
CA GLU A 902 29.40 -10.28 -5.60
C GLU A 902 28.07 -11.05 -5.47
N THR A 903 28.02 -11.96 -4.51
CA THR A 903 26.84 -12.80 -4.26
C THR A 903 25.73 -12.02 -3.54
N GLN A 904 26.07 -10.87 -2.95
CA GLN A 904 25.25 -10.07 -2.02
C GLN A 904 24.89 -10.79 -0.73
N VAL A 905 25.43 -12.00 -0.52
CA VAL A 905 25.35 -12.74 0.73
C VAL A 905 26.67 -12.53 1.45
N ARG A 906 26.66 -11.63 2.44
CA ARG A 906 27.87 -11.19 3.17
C ARG A 906 28.71 -12.35 3.68
N GLU A 907 28.08 -13.42 4.17
CA GLU A 907 28.77 -14.61 4.67
C GLU A 907 29.53 -15.36 3.58
N ILE A 908 28.96 -15.45 2.37
CA ILE A 908 29.58 -16.12 1.22
C ILE A 908 30.73 -15.26 0.69
N ASP A 909 30.49 -13.97 0.46
CA ASP A 909 31.51 -13.02 -0.02
C ASP A 909 32.72 -12.99 0.93
N LYS A 910 32.47 -12.94 2.25
CA LYS A 910 33.54 -12.96 3.26
C LYS A 910 34.38 -14.24 3.22
N ILE A 911 33.77 -15.39 2.96
CA ILE A 911 34.52 -16.64 2.83
C ILE A 911 35.38 -16.66 1.58
N ARG A 912 34.87 -16.11 0.47
CA ARG A 912 35.66 -15.97 -0.76
C ARG A 912 36.87 -15.06 -0.52
N ASP A 913 36.69 -13.95 0.19
CA ASP A 913 37.79 -13.08 0.61
C ASP A 913 38.80 -13.80 1.51
N LEU A 914 38.32 -14.56 2.50
CA LEU A 914 39.20 -15.28 3.43
C LEU A 914 40.04 -16.35 2.71
N ILE A 915 39.46 -17.08 1.76
CA ILE A 915 40.18 -18.07 0.97
C ILE A 915 41.14 -17.38 -0.01
N GLY A 916 40.71 -16.29 -0.66
CA GLY A 916 41.53 -15.53 -1.60
C GLY A 916 42.75 -14.84 -0.96
N ASN A 917 42.62 -14.37 0.28
CA ASN A 917 43.70 -13.65 0.98
C ASN A 917 44.80 -14.57 1.57
N VAL A 918 44.56 -15.88 1.69
CA VAL A 918 45.53 -16.81 2.28
C VAL A 918 46.39 -17.45 1.18
N GLU A 919 47.39 -16.69 0.69
CA GLU A 919 48.35 -17.17 -0.29
C GLU A 919 49.08 -18.44 0.19
N GLY A 920 48.85 -19.56 -0.52
CA GLY A 920 49.48 -20.86 -0.24
C GLY A 920 48.74 -21.73 0.80
N GLY A 921 47.57 -21.31 1.29
CA GLY A 921 46.76 -22.06 2.25
C GLY A 921 47.36 -22.15 3.65
N LEU A 922 46.89 -23.12 4.45
CA LEU A 922 47.39 -23.38 5.81
C LEU A 922 48.84 -23.86 5.82
N ALA A 923 49.34 -24.41 4.72
CA ALA A 923 50.72 -24.90 4.61
C ALA A 923 51.76 -23.80 4.92
N ARG A 924 51.51 -22.54 4.53
CA ARG A 924 52.41 -21.42 4.86
C ARG A 924 52.46 -21.16 6.35
N ILE A 925 51.31 -21.16 7.03
CA ILE A 925 51.21 -20.97 8.48
C ILE A 925 51.96 -22.10 9.19
N VAL A 926 51.73 -23.35 8.77
CA VAL A 926 52.38 -24.55 9.33
C VAL A 926 53.89 -24.50 9.17
N ASN A 927 54.40 -24.14 7.99
CA ASN A 927 55.84 -24.08 7.74
C ASN A 927 56.56 -23.03 8.60
N ILE A 928 55.93 -21.86 8.79
CA ILE A 928 56.49 -20.77 9.61
C ILE A 928 56.45 -21.15 11.08
N GLU A 929 55.33 -21.69 11.56
CA GLU A 929 55.19 -22.15 12.95
C GLU A 929 56.16 -23.30 13.26
N ALA A 930 56.29 -24.29 12.38
CA ALA A 930 57.21 -25.41 12.53
C ALA A 930 58.66 -24.94 12.68
N ARG A 931 59.08 -23.98 11.85
CA ARG A 931 60.41 -23.38 11.93
C ARG A 931 60.60 -22.65 13.26
N GLN A 932 59.65 -21.81 13.65
CA GLN A 932 59.71 -21.04 14.88
C GLN A 932 59.77 -21.92 16.14
N VAL A 933 58.96 -22.98 16.20
CA VAL A 933 58.98 -23.95 17.30
C VAL A 933 60.30 -24.72 17.32
N ARG A 934 60.79 -25.19 16.17
CA ARG A 934 62.08 -25.88 16.04
C ARG A 934 63.24 -25.01 16.53
N ASP A 935 63.28 -23.75 16.10
CA ASP A 935 64.34 -22.81 16.51
C ASP A 935 64.31 -22.56 18.02
N ARG A 936 63.10 -22.43 18.61
CA ARG A 936 62.93 -22.28 20.06
C ARG A 936 63.40 -23.51 20.83
N VAL A 937 63.02 -24.71 20.38
CA VAL A 937 63.45 -25.98 20.98
C VAL A 937 64.97 -26.14 20.90
N GLU A 938 65.59 -25.83 19.75
CA GLU A 938 67.03 -26.01 19.57
C GLU A 938 67.85 -25.05 20.43
N ILE A 939 67.46 -23.77 20.47
CA ILE A 939 68.13 -22.76 21.32
C ILE A 939 68.03 -23.17 22.79
N LEU A 940 66.84 -23.58 23.24
CA LEU A 940 66.64 -24.02 24.62
C LEU A 940 67.48 -25.27 24.90
N ARG A 941 67.46 -26.28 24.02
CA ARG A 941 68.23 -27.52 24.17
C ARG A 941 69.74 -27.26 24.30
N VAL A 942 70.28 -26.36 23.46
CA VAL A 942 71.69 -25.95 23.51
C VAL A 942 72.02 -25.27 24.84
N ASN A 943 71.16 -24.36 25.32
CA ASN A 943 71.36 -23.67 26.60
C ASN A 943 71.31 -24.64 27.78
N LEU A 944 70.39 -25.60 27.77
CA LEU A 944 70.21 -26.56 28.87
C LEU A 944 71.42 -27.49 29.08
N ARG A 945 72.25 -27.73 28.05
CA ARG A 945 73.46 -28.58 28.12
C ARG A 945 73.18 -29.99 28.69
N GLY A 946 72.03 -30.57 28.32
CA GLY A 946 71.61 -31.91 28.76
C GLY A 946 71.03 -31.97 30.19
N ARG A 947 70.75 -30.83 30.83
CA ARG A 947 70.06 -30.75 32.13
C ARG A 947 68.57 -30.46 31.94
N SER A 948 67.76 -30.73 32.97
CA SER A 948 66.38 -30.23 33.05
C SER A 948 66.36 -28.70 33.13
N ILE A 949 65.25 -28.08 32.73
CA ILE A 949 65.01 -26.63 32.81
C ILE A 949 65.24 -26.15 34.24
N ARG A 950 64.67 -26.84 35.22
CA ARG A 950 64.81 -26.51 36.64
C ARG A 950 66.27 -26.57 37.11
N ALA A 951 66.99 -27.63 36.75
CA ALA A 951 68.41 -27.78 37.12
C ALA A 951 69.32 -26.76 36.42
N HIS A 952 69.00 -26.38 35.18
CA HIS A 952 69.73 -25.34 34.46
C HIS A 952 69.52 -23.95 35.10
N LEU A 953 68.27 -23.59 35.42
CA LEU A 953 67.96 -22.31 36.06
C LEU A 953 68.62 -22.18 37.43
N ALA A 954 68.57 -23.24 38.26
CA ALA A 954 69.25 -23.26 39.56
C ALA A 954 70.77 -23.10 39.44
N ARG A 955 71.38 -23.72 38.42
CA ARG A 955 72.82 -23.56 38.13
C ARG A 955 73.17 -22.12 37.73
N VAL A 956 72.39 -21.53 36.84
CA VAL A 956 72.61 -20.15 36.37
C VAL A 956 72.46 -19.18 37.54
N ASP A 957 71.41 -19.35 38.35
CA ASP A 957 71.16 -18.51 39.51
C ASP A 957 72.27 -18.63 40.56
N GLY A 958 72.69 -19.87 40.89
CA GLY A 958 73.81 -20.10 41.81
C GLY A 958 75.13 -19.49 41.33
N ALA A 959 75.39 -19.50 40.02
CA ALA A 959 76.56 -18.85 39.44
C ALA A 959 76.49 -17.32 39.55
N ILE A 960 75.30 -16.73 39.31
CA ILE A 960 75.07 -15.28 39.44
C ILE A 960 75.19 -14.85 40.90
N GLU A 961 74.60 -15.59 41.84
CA GLU A 961 74.70 -15.31 43.29
C GLU A 961 76.14 -15.41 43.79
N ALA A 962 76.88 -16.45 43.41
CA ALA A 962 78.26 -16.64 43.81
C ALA A 962 79.14 -15.46 43.35
N VAL A 963 78.97 -15.00 42.11
CA VAL A 963 79.70 -13.82 41.59
C VAL A 963 79.23 -12.55 42.30
N SER A 964 77.92 -12.35 42.46
CA SER A 964 77.36 -11.14 43.08
C SER A 964 77.77 -10.99 44.55
N ASN A 965 77.94 -12.10 45.28
CA ASN A 965 78.39 -12.08 46.68
C ASN A 965 79.88 -11.74 46.82
N GLN A 966 80.72 -12.12 45.85
CA GLN A 966 82.15 -11.84 45.86
C GLN A 966 82.51 -10.49 45.19
N LEU A 967 81.72 -10.08 44.19
CA LEU A 967 81.90 -8.85 43.41
C LEU A 967 80.61 -8.04 43.41
N SER A 968 80.31 -7.38 44.53
CA SER A 968 79.06 -6.63 44.75
C SER A 968 78.81 -5.48 43.75
N ASN A 969 79.84 -5.02 43.05
CA ASN A 969 79.75 -3.93 42.06
C ASN A 969 79.64 -4.42 40.60
N ALA A 970 79.65 -5.73 40.36
CA ALA A 970 79.57 -6.30 39.01
C ALA A 970 78.12 -6.28 38.47
N ASP A 971 77.81 -5.27 37.65
CA ASP A 971 76.54 -5.07 36.91
C ASP A 971 75.25 -5.39 37.70
N PRO A 972 74.96 -4.64 38.79
CA PRO A 972 73.82 -4.92 39.67
C PRO A 972 72.45 -4.78 38.99
N ALA A 973 72.36 -4.02 37.90
CA ALA A 973 71.12 -3.86 37.13
C ALA A 973 70.72 -5.18 36.45
N LYS A 974 71.67 -5.88 35.82
CA LYS A 974 71.41 -7.17 35.18
C LYS A 974 71.15 -8.30 36.18
N VAL A 975 71.84 -8.30 37.33
CA VAL A 975 71.58 -9.26 38.41
C VAL A 975 70.17 -9.09 38.97
N LYS A 976 69.76 -7.84 39.24
CA LYS A 976 68.39 -7.54 39.67
C LYS A 976 67.34 -7.97 38.63
N GLY A 977 67.58 -7.64 37.35
CA GLY A 977 66.69 -8.05 36.25
C GLY A 977 66.55 -9.57 36.12
N TRP A 978 67.65 -10.32 36.28
CA TRP A 978 67.61 -11.79 36.32
C TRP A 978 66.76 -12.31 37.49
N LYS A 979 66.92 -11.78 38.70
CA LYS A 979 66.14 -12.20 39.87
C LYS A 979 64.63 -11.93 39.69
N GLU A 980 64.28 -10.79 39.10
CA GLU A 980 62.88 -10.49 38.75
C GLU A 980 62.33 -11.45 37.68
N ASP A 981 63.11 -11.79 36.66
CA ASP A 981 62.75 -12.76 35.62
C ASP A 981 62.59 -14.19 36.17
N LEU A 982 63.49 -14.61 37.05
CA LEU A 982 63.44 -15.91 37.71
C LEU A 982 62.22 -16.02 38.63
N HIS A 983 61.92 -14.98 39.42
CA HIS A 983 60.72 -14.93 40.25
C HIS A 983 59.42 -15.02 39.42
N ARG A 984 59.37 -14.36 38.25
CA ARG A 984 58.25 -14.52 37.30
C ARG A 984 58.13 -15.93 36.72
N ALA A 985 59.23 -16.69 36.67
CA ALA A 985 59.25 -18.06 36.19
C ALA A 985 58.82 -19.07 37.26
N GLU A 986 58.98 -18.77 38.56
CA GLU A 986 58.56 -19.64 39.67
C GLU A 986 57.09 -20.05 39.57
N GLN A 987 56.19 -19.11 39.28
CA GLN A 987 54.77 -19.40 39.07
C GLN A 987 54.51 -20.42 37.94
N ARG A 988 55.36 -20.45 36.91
CA ARG A 988 55.24 -21.41 35.80
C ARG A 988 55.81 -22.77 36.19
N LEU A 989 56.88 -22.79 36.98
CA LEU A 989 57.48 -24.01 37.53
C LEU A 989 56.54 -24.70 38.53
N GLU A 990 55.81 -23.94 39.34
CA GLU A 990 54.76 -24.45 40.23
C GLU A 990 53.60 -25.09 39.44
N ALA A 991 53.28 -24.55 38.26
CA ALA A 991 52.27 -25.10 37.35
C ALA A 991 52.78 -26.25 36.44
N ALA A 992 53.94 -26.85 36.77
CA ALA A 992 54.59 -27.92 36.01
C ALA A 992 54.75 -27.61 34.50
N ALA A 993 54.97 -26.33 34.16
CA ALA A 993 55.19 -25.92 32.77
C ALA A 993 56.55 -26.40 32.23
N ASP A 994 57.56 -26.54 33.11
CA ASP A 994 58.86 -27.11 32.79
C ASP A 994 58.72 -28.55 32.29
N THR A 995 58.01 -29.41 33.02
CA THR A 995 57.79 -30.80 32.63
C THR A 995 57.05 -30.90 31.29
N ARG A 996 56.01 -30.10 31.06
CA ARG A 996 55.27 -30.10 29.79
C ARG A 996 56.14 -29.67 28.60
N VAL A 997 57.04 -28.71 28.79
CA VAL A 997 57.98 -28.27 27.76
C VAL A 997 59.06 -29.31 27.52
N GLU A 998 59.58 -29.95 28.56
CA GLU A 998 60.55 -31.05 28.47
C GLU A 998 59.95 -32.27 27.74
N ASP A 999 58.76 -32.70 28.14
CA ASP A 999 58.02 -33.79 27.50
C ASP A 999 57.75 -33.48 26.02
N PHE A 1000 57.38 -32.24 25.71
CA PHE A 1000 57.23 -31.79 24.34
C PHE A 1000 58.55 -31.85 23.58
N MET A 1001 59.64 -31.31 24.14
CA MET A 1001 60.97 -31.31 23.51
C MET A 1001 61.50 -32.72 23.23
N LEU A 1002 61.24 -33.68 24.12
CA LEU A 1002 61.62 -35.09 23.95
C LEU A 1002 60.84 -35.76 22.82
N ASN A 1003 59.55 -35.45 22.69
CA ASN A 1003 58.66 -36.03 21.69
C ASN A 1003 58.61 -35.25 20.37
N PHE A 1004 59.23 -34.06 20.31
CA PHE A 1004 59.22 -33.21 19.12
C PHE A 1004 60.17 -33.76 18.06
N SER A 1005 59.61 -34.46 17.07
CA SER A 1005 60.31 -34.74 15.80
C SER A 1005 60.07 -33.60 14.83
N SER A 1006 61.15 -32.94 14.39
CA SER A 1006 61.09 -31.85 13.43
C SER A 1006 60.93 -32.30 11.97
N ASP A 1007 61.08 -33.60 11.72
CA ASP A 1007 61.19 -34.16 10.38
C ASP A 1007 59.83 -34.69 9.92
N SER A 1008 59.38 -34.17 8.77
CA SER A 1008 58.17 -34.64 8.09
C SER A 1008 58.30 -36.07 7.56
N ASP A 1009 59.53 -36.54 7.38
CA ASP A 1009 59.85 -37.87 6.86
C ASP A 1009 59.71 -38.91 7.97
N GLY A 1010 58.54 -39.53 8.05
CA GLY A 1010 58.31 -40.75 8.82
C GLY A 1010 57.14 -40.75 9.81
N MET A 1011 56.44 -39.63 10.01
CA MET A 1011 55.25 -39.61 10.88
C MET A 1011 54.03 -40.25 10.18
N PRO A 1012 53.39 -41.27 10.77
CA PRO A 1012 52.13 -41.80 10.25
C PRO A 1012 51.04 -40.72 10.38
N GLY A 1013 50.68 -40.06 9.27
CA GLY A 1013 49.66 -39.01 9.23
C GLY A 1013 50.00 -37.75 8.42
N GLY A 1014 51.22 -37.63 7.87
CA GLY A 1014 51.61 -36.56 6.94
C GLY A 1014 51.45 -35.14 7.51
N ASN A 1015 51.12 -34.18 6.65
CA ASN A 1015 51.00 -32.75 7.01
C ASN A 1015 49.97 -32.45 8.11
N ALA A 1016 48.90 -33.25 8.22
CA ALA A 1016 47.89 -33.11 9.27
C ALA A 1016 48.46 -33.43 10.66
N ALA A 1017 49.28 -34.48 10.78
CA ALA A 1017 49.93 -34.82 12.04
C ALA A 1017 50.91 -33.73 12.50
N VAL A 1018 51.62 -33.10 11.55
CA VAL A 1018 52.50 -31.95 11.84
C VAL A 1018 51.70 -30.78 12.42
N LEU A 1019 50.58 -30.39 11.79
CA LEU A 1019 49.70 -29.34 12.32
C LEU A 1019 49.13 -29.70 13.69
N GLY A 1020 48.67 -30.94 13.89
CA GLY A 1020 48.18 -31.43 15.17
C GLY A 1020 49.23 -31.32 16.28
N SER A 1021 50.47 -31.72 16.01
CA SER A 1021 51.60 -31.59 16.94
C SER A 1021 51.91 -30.11 17.28
N LEU A 1022 51.94 -29.23 16.27
CA LEU A 1022 52.20 -27.80 16.48
C LEU A 1022 51.09 -27.12 17.28
N ALA A 1023 49.82 -27.48 17.04
CA ALA A 1023 48.69 -26.95 17.80
C ALA A 1023 48.77 -27.34 19.29
N ARG A 1024 49.27 -28.55 19.61
CA ARG A 1024 49.51 -29.04 20.97
C ARG A 1024 50.77 -28.48 21.64
N ALA A 1025 51.65 -27.81 20.89
CA ALA A 1025 52.89 -27.28 21.42
C ALA A 1025 52.63 -26.23 22.53
N PRO A 1026 53.32 -26.31 23.69
CA PRO A 1026 53.23 -25.32 24.77
C PRO A 1026 54.00 -24.03 24.38
N ALA A 1027 53.55 -23.34 23.33
CA ALA A 1027 54.30 -22.28 22.66
C ALA A 1027 54.71 -21.12 23.59
N ARG A 1028 53.82 -20.72 24.51
CA ARG A 1028 54.08 -19.65 25.50
C ARG A 1028 55.15 -20.03 26.50
N ASP A 1029 55.06 -21.24 27.05
CA ASP A 1029 55.99 -21.71 28.07
C ASP A 1029 57.36 -22.01 27.44
N LEU A 1030 57.37 -22.57 26.23
CA LEU A 1030 58.57 -22.78 25.43
C LEU A 1030 59.29 -21.46 25.12
N GLU A 1031 58.56 -20.42 24.68
CA GLU A 1031 59.15 -19.09 24.44
C GLU A 1031 59.68 -18.46 25.74
N ALA A 1032 58.91 -18.53 26.82
CA ALA A 1032 59.32 -18.00 28.12
C ALA A 1032 60.60 -18.66 28.66
N PHE A 1033 60.69 -20.00 28.62
CA PHE A 1033 61.89 -20.72 29.08
C PHE A 1033 63.08 -20.53 28.15
N ARG A 1034 62.85 -20.45 26.83
CA ARG A 1034 63.90 -20.09 25.86
C ARG A 1034 64.49 -18.72 26.19
N ASP A 1035 63.66 -17.69 26.33
CA ASP A 1035 64.10 -16.32 26.62
C ASP A 1035 64.77 -16.20 28.00
N LEU A 1036 64.24 -16.91 29.00
CA LEU A 1036 64.83 -16.98 30.33
C LEU A 1036 66.22 -17.64 30.30
N SER A 1037 66.36 -18.79 29.65
CA SER A 1037 67.65 -19.48 29.53
C SER A 1037 68.70 -18.62 28.82
N GLN A 1038 68.31 -17.92 27.74
CA GLN A 1038 69.20 -17.06 26.97
C GLN A 1038 69.64 -15.83 27.75
N ARG A 1039 68.71 -15.16 28.46
CA ARG A 1039 69.05 -14.04 29.35
C ARG A 1039 69.97 -14.48 30.48
N GLY A 1040 69.69 -15.63 31.10
CA GLY A 1040 70.53 -16.20 32.14
C GLY A 1040 71.98 -16.42 31.70
N GLU A 1041 72.17 -17.08 30.56
CA GLU A 1041 73.50 -17.27 29.97
C GLU A 1041 74.18 -15.94 29.60
N GLN A 1042 73.44 -14.93 29.12
CA GLN A 1042 73.98 -13.61 28.81
C GLN A 1042 74.44 -12.84 30.07
N VAL A 1043 73.69 -12.95 31.17
CA VAL A 1043 74.09 -12.36 32.46
C VAL A 1043 75.34 -13.06 32.99
N VAL A 1044 75.39 -14.40 32.96
CA VAL A 1044 76.58 -15.16 33.35
C VAL A 1044 77.80 -14.79 32.50
N ALA A 1045 77.63 -14.63 31.18
CA ALA A 1045 78.71 -14.19 30.30
C ALA A 1045 79.23 -12.79 30.63
N THR A 1046 78.32 -11.83 30.89
CA THR A 1046 78.69 -10.47 31.30
C THR A 1046 79.46 -10.50 32.64
N LEU A 1047 78.95 -11.25 33.62
CA LEU A 1047 79.58 -11.38 34.92
C LEU A 1047 80.95 -12.06 34.83
N LEU A 1048 81.10 -13.04 33.94
CA LEU A 1048 82.38 -13.69 33.67
C LEU A 1048 83.43 -12.70 33.14
N ASP A 1049 83.03 -11.75 32.29
CA ASP A 1049 83.94 -10.71 31.81
C ASP A 1049 84.36 -9.76 32.96
N HIS A 1050 83.44 -9.39 33.85
CA HIS A 1050 83.79 -8.64 35.07
C HIS A 1050 84.72 -9.43 36.00
N VAL A 1051 84.51 -10.73 36.17
CA VAL A 1051 85.41 -11.61 36.94
C VAL A 1051 86.79 -11.65 36.28
N ARG A 1052 86.87 -11.79 34.95
CA ARG A 1052 88.15 -11.78 34.21
C ARG A 1052 88.88 -10.46 34.33
N ASP A 1053 88.17 -9.34 34.27
CA ASP A 1053 88.76 -8.01 34.45
C ASP A 1053 89.27 -7.80 35.88
N CYS A 1054 88.52 -8.28 36.88
CA CYS A 1054 88.96 -8.27 38.28
C CYS A 1054 90.22 -9.13 38.49
N VAL A 1055 90.26 -10.35 37.94
CA VAL A 1055 91.43 -11.24 37.99
C VAL A 1055 92.63 -10.63 37.27
N ARG A 1056 92.42 -9.97 36.11
CA ARG A 1056 93.48 -9.26 35.37
C ARG A 1056 94.01 -8.04 36.14
N ALA A 1057 93.15 -7.27 36.81
CA ALA A 1057 93.55 -6.14 37.64
C ALA A 1057 94.33 -6.62 38.90
N GLY A 1058 93.89 -7.72 39.52
CA GLY A 1058 94.53 -8.34 40.68
C GLY A 1058 95.87 -9.06 40.38
N ALA A 1059 96.15 -9.41 39.12
CA ALA A 1059 97.39 -10.07 38.70
C ALA A 1059 98.67 -9.24 38.95
N SER A 1060 98.55 -7.96 39.32
CA SER A 1060 99.66 -7.11 39.71
C SER A 1060 99.94 -7.08 41.23
N SER A 1061 99.10 -7.71 42.07
CA SER A 1061 99.20 -7.63 43.54
C SER A 1061 98.89 -8.91 44.34
N ALA A 1062 98.50 -10.03 43.71
CA ALA A 1062 98.18 -11.29 44.40
C ALA A 1062 99.07 -12.47 43.97
N SER A 1063 99.29 -13.43 44.87
CA SER A 1063 100.13 -14.62 44.62
C SER A 1063 99.41 -15.67 43.75
N LEU A 1064 100.18 -16.43 42.97
CA LEU A 1064 99.67 -17.45 42.04
C LEU A 1064 98.86 -18.56 42.74
N GLU A 1065 99.09 -18.79 44.04
CA GLU A 1065 98.37 -19.77 44.86
C GLU A 1065 96.93 -19.32 45.20
N GLU A 1066 96.73 -18.04 45.52
CA GLU A 1066 95.40 -17.48 45.85
C GLU A 1066 94.47 -17.46 44.63
N ILE A 1067 95.03 -17.18 43.44
CA ILE A 1067 94.28 -17.24 42.17
C ILE A 1067 93.87 -18.69 41.86
N HIS A 1068 94.74 -19.67 42.11
CA HIS A 1068 94.41 -21.09 41.99
C HIS A 1068 93.42 -21.58 43.06
N GLU A 1069 93.34 -20.95 44.22
CA GLU A 1069 92.37 -21.26 45.27
C GLU A 1069 90.97 -20.76 44.90
N VAL A 1070 90.83 -19.53 44.42
CA VAL A 1070 89.57 -19.00 43.88
C VAL A 1070 89.13 -19.78 42.64
N GLY A 1071 90.07 -20.12 41.75
CA GLY A 1071 89.79 -20.98 40.59
C GLY A 1071 89.33 -22.39 40.98
N ARG A 1072 89.87 -22.96 42.07
CA ARG A 1072 89.40 -24.24 42.63
C ARG A 1072 88.03 -24.11 43.30
N ALA A 1073 87.76 -23.02 44.01
CA ALA A 1073 86.44 -22.75 44.61
C ALA A 1073 85.35 -22.57 43.53
N PHE A 1074 85.65 -21.85 42.44
CA PHE A 1074 84.76 -21.75 41.28
C PHE A 1074 84.56 -23.12 40.60
N LYS A 1075 85.63 -23.90 40.44
CA LYS A 1075 85.54 -25.25 39.86
C LYS A 1075 84.75 -26.22 40.74
N ALA A 1076 84.84 -26.10 42.06
CA ALA A 1076 84.05 -26.87 43.02
C ALA A 1076 82.56 -26.46 42.98
N ALA A 1077 82.26 -25.16 42.98
CA ALA A 1077 80.89 -24.66 42.84
C ALA A 1077 80.23 -25.04 41.51
N ILE A 1078 81.02 -25.16 40.42
CA ILE A 1078 80.56 -25.66 39.12
C ILE A 1078 80.42 -27.20 39.10
N GLY A 1079 81.21 -27.92 39.90
CA GLY A 1079 81.28 -29.38 39.93
C GLY A 1079 80.30 -30.10 40.85
N GLU A 1080 79.86 -29.47 41.95
CA GLU A 1080 79.05 -30.14 42.99
C GLU A 1080 77.55 -30.33 42.65
N SER A 1081 77.08 -29.88 41.49
CA SER A 1081 75.69 -30.15 41.03
C SER A 1081 75.57 -31.38 40.11
N GLY A 1082 76.61 -32.23 40.04
CA GLY A 1082 76.72 -33.33 39.07
C GLY A 1082 76.44 -34.74 39.59
N THR A 1083 76.15 -34.94 40.87
CA THR A 1083 75.93 -36.29 41.42
C THR A 1083 74.87 -36.28 42.51
N GLU A 1084 73.60 -36.37 42.13
CA GLU A 1084 72.59 -37.14 42.88
C GLU A 1084 71.31 -37.31 42.02
N SER A 1085 70.72 -38.51 42.15
CA SER A 1085 69.49 -39.06 41.55
C SER A 1085 69.48 -39.39 40.04
N SER A 1086 69.77 -40.67 39.78
CA SER A 1086 69.04 -41.58 38.88
C SER A 1086 67.52 -41.42 38.89
#